data_AF-A0AAN9HZH3-F1
#
_entry.id   AF-A0AAN9HZH3-F1
#
_cell.length_a   1.000
_cell.length_b   1.000
_cell.length_c   1.000
_cell.angle_alpha   90.00
_cell.angle_beta   90.00
_cell.angle_gamma   90.00
#
_symmetry.space_group_name_H-M   'P 1'
#
loop_
_entity.id
_entity.type
_entity.pdbx_description
1 polymer ?
#
loop_
_entity_poly.entity_id
_entity_poly.type
_entity_poly.pdbx_seq_one_letter_code
_entity_poly.pdbx_strand_id
1 'polypeptide(L)'
;MRNSERERESRRNHVQSRADLFCDSLKPCAFTDAGIGSCFNDEATDSRVNWHGQTTLDWLVYYHETSNIYILLLVALSPCTVATFDDEEDCTTLTQPIEGCLTVLVDPVTCCFIIEAALYTYLYKAAWLSRRRGVWRRLRSFVTRFYFLPYTLPLSSFNILFSFSGEFSLTAPPMTTTENRKAPKLPVQGKRNILITSALPYVNNVPHLGNIIGCVLSADVFARYCRLRGYNAIYICGTDEYGTATETKAMEENCSPKEICDKYHAIHKEVYEWFNISFDEFGRTSSPQQTEVCQAIFKRLYDNKWLSENTMQQLYCDTCKRFLADRLVEGDCPTPGCEYDSARGDQCEKCGKLLNPTELKNPRCKVCQKSPRIRDTDHLFLELPLLKDQLEKYINKMSVVGLWSQNAIQTTNSWLREGLRPRCITRDLKWGVPVPHEKYSDKVFYVWFDAPIGYVSITSCYTPEWEKWWKNPENVELYQFMGKDNVPFHTVMFPSTQLGTGENWTLMKTISVTEYLNYEAGKFSKSKGIGVFGNDAKDTDIPVEVWRYYLLTNRPEVSDTLFTWPDLQSKLNSELLNNLGNFINRVLSFIAKPAGQGYDSTIPAIPDDVSEDSHELTKKLANEVSAYLEQYIEAMEKVKLKQGLKIAMSISSEGNRYLQEAQFWRLYKENQSLCSLVMKTAVGIVYLLACLLEPFMPSFTLEVFKQLNLSVEAHLSLCDEKGDIDRAKRPWEIISAGHRIGKPEPLFKELKDDDVETYRKKFAGSQADRLVRAEAEAEKVAEQLKKTKVSDDNRKKKSSAKSSNEAKNKAVAEPEITITRLDIRVGLIKKAEKHPGADFMYVEQIDVGEEQPRTVVSGLVKYIPLDEMQNRKVCVVCNLKPAALKGIKSQAMVLAASNDDHSKVELVEPPAAALVGERVTFPGYEGNPDELLNPKKKIFETLQVDLHSNEELVACYKDVPLTTSAGVCKVSSIRGGPIK
;
A
#
# COMPACT_ATOMS: atom_id res chain seq x y z
N MET A 1 -0.10 -58.86 -2.58
CA MET A 1 1.38 -58.86 -2.77
C MET A 1 1.72 -58.50 -4.22
N ARG A 2 1.44 -57.25 -4.60
CA ARG A 2 1.80 -56.59 -5.85
C ARG A 2 1.77 -55.12 -5.51
N ASN A 3 2.91 -54.55 -5.14
CA ASN A 3 3.18 -53.10 -4.99
C ASN A 3 4.63 -52.91 -4.52
N SER A 4 5.59 -53.44 -5.28
CA SER A 4 7.02 -53.14 -5.05
C SER A 4 7.87 -53.12 -6.33
N GLU A 5 7.25 -53.07 -7.52
CA GLU A 5 7.96 -53.00 -8.81
C GLU A 5 7.68 -51.71 -9.60
N ARG A 6 6.88 -50.77 -9.09
CA ARG A 6 6.66 -49.46 -9.74
C ARG A 6 7.54 -48.32 -9.22
N GLU A 7 8.38 -48.56 -8.21
CA GLU A 7 9.29 -47.54 -7.66
C GLU A 7 10.76 -47.69 -8.09
N ARG A 8 11.09 -48.69 -8.94
CA ARG A 8 12.45 -48.86 -9.48
C ARG A 8 12.63 -48.42 -10.93
N GLU A 9 11.57 -47.96 -11.61
CA GLU A 9 11.63 -47.57 -13.03
C GLU A 9 11.55 -46.04 -13.29
N SER A 10 11.37 -45.22 -12.24
CA SER A 10 11.32 -43.75 -12.36
C SER A 10 12.64 -43.03 -11.99
N ARG A 11 13.71 -43.76 -11.62
CA ARG A 11 15.01 -43.18 -11.23
C ARG A 11 16.17 -43.48 -12.19
N ARG A 12 15.90 -43.83 -13.45
CA ARG A 12 16.95 -44.11 -14.45
C ARG A 12 16.85 -43.39 -15.79
N ASN A 13 15.93 -42.44 -15.96
CA ASN A 13 15.81 -41.66 -17.19
C ASN A 13 15.82 -40.16 -16.87
N HIS A 14 16.95 -39.60 -16.41
CA HIS A 14 17.22 -38.15 -16.48
C HIS A 14 18.71 -37.81 -16.29
N VAL A 15 19.61 -38.57 -16.92
CA VAL A 15 20.96 -38.12 -17.28
C VAL A 15 21.34 -38.91 -18.54
N GLN A 16 21.86 -38.21 -19.56
CA GLN A 16 22.36 -38.72 -20.86
C GLN A 16 21.33 -39.13 -21.94
N SER A 17 20.98 -38.17 -22.81
CA SER A 17 21.22 -38.31 -24.25
C SER A 17 21.20 -36.97 -24.98
N ARG A 18 22.38 -36.55 -25.41
CA ARG A 18 22.67 -35.54 -26.42
C ARG A 18 23.62 -36.26 -27.41
N ALA A 19 23.45 -36.06 -28.72
CA ALA A 19 24.05 -36.82 -29.86
C ALA A 19 23.30 -38.14 -30.17
N ASP A 20 22.84 -38.50 -31.36
CA ASP A 20 22.92 -38.03 -32.76
C ASP A 20 21.54 -38.35 -33.41
N LEU A 21 20.98 -37.60 -34.36
CA LEU A 21 21.16 -37.79 -35.81
C LEU A 21 20.10 -36.91 -36.49
N PHE A 22 20.52 -35.89 -37.24
CA PHE A 22 19.89 -35.51 -38.50
C PHE A 22 20.89 -34.61 -39.24
N CYS A 23 21.68 -35.23 -40.12
CA CYS A 23 22.39 -34.55 -41.18
C CYS A 23 22.11 -35.34 -42.45
N ASP A 24 21.49 -34.71 -43.43
CA ASP A 24 21.85 -34.83 -44.84
C ASP A 24 20.98 -33.89 -45.69
N SER A 25 21.58 -32.81 -46.20
CA SER A 25 21.93 -32.69 -47.63
C SER A 25 22.16 -31.24 -48.11
N LEU A 26 23.41 -30.99 -48.53
CA LEU A 26 23.86 -30.11 -49.65
C LEU A 26 23.72 -28.57 -49.52
N LYS A 27 24.70 -27.70 -49.80
CA LYS A 27 26.17 -27.74 -50.06
C LYS A 27 26.66 -26.24 -50.09
N PRO A 28 27.97 -25.96 -49.96
CA PRO A 28 28.55 -24.64 -49.65
C PRO A 28 29.39 -24.01 -50.78
N CYS A 29 29.82 -22.76 -50.58
CA CYS A 29 31.02 -22.10 -51.16
C CYS A 29 31.35 -20.84 -50.31
N ALA A 30 32.56 -20.30 -50.29
CA ALA A 30 33.81 -20.71 -49.62
C ALA A 30 34.73 -19.45 -49.56
N PHE A 31 35.82 -19.51 -48.78
CA PHE A 31 37.02 -18.64 -48.77
C PHE A 31 36.91 -17.22 -48.13
N THR A 32 37.84 -16.70 -47.30
CA THR A 32 39.07 -17.19 -46.62
C THR A 32 39.56 -16.16 -45.59
N ASP A 33 40.40 -16.65 -44.67
CA ASP A 33 41.27 -15.96 -43.72
C ASP A 33 42.09 -14.75 -44.22
N ALA A 34 42.39 -13.83 -43.29
CA ALA A 34 43.75 -13.33 -43.06
C ALA A 34 43.85 -12.68 -41.67
N GLY A 35 44.82 -13.13 -40.86
CA GLY A 35 45.11 -12.65 -39.52
C GLY A 35 46.26 -11.63 -39.44
N ILE A 36 46.91 -11.64 -38.26
CA ILE A 36 48.07 -10.82 -37.79
C ILE A 36 47.60 -9.50 -37.14
N GLY A 37 47.98 -9.08 -35.93
CA GLY A 37 49.00 -9.54 -34.99
C GLY A 37 49.61 -8.33 -34.27
N SER A 38 49.41 -8.25 -32.96
CA SER A 38 50.31 -7.78 -31.88
C SER A 38 51.10 -6.44 -31.94
N CYS A 39 51.03 -5.74 -30.80
CA CYS A 39 52.12 -5.09 -30.05
C CYS A 39 52.32 -3.54 -30.08
N PHE A 40 52.52 -3.05 -28.85
CA PHE A 40 53.35 -1.94 -28.35
C PHE A 40 52.71 -0.65 -27.80
N ASN A 41 53.32 -0.29 -26.68
CA ASN A 41 53.08 0.71 -25.65
C ASN A 41 53.70 2.08 -26.00
N ASP A 42 53.18 3.09 -25.28
CA ASP A 42 53.86 4.27 -24.70
C ASP A 42 54.28 5.51 -25.54
N GLU A 43 53.86 6.65 -24.94
CA GLU A 43 54.49 7.98 -24.83
C GLU A 43 54.36 9.09 -25.91
N ALA A 44 53.73 10.17 -25.44
CA ALA A 44 54.19 11.57 -25.42
C ALA A 44 54.01 12.52 -26.64
N THR A 45 53.17 13.54 -26.38
CA THR A 45 53.37 15.00 -26.62
C THR A 45 53.60 15.58 -28.03
N ASP A 46 52.70 16.52 -28.34
CA ASP A 46 52.94 17.89 -28.86
C ASP A 46 52.49 18.24 -30.31
N SER A 47 51.45 19.07 -30.32
CA SER A 47 51.05 20.20 -31.18
C SER A 47 51.16 20.28 -32.73
N ARG A 48 50.09 20.90 -33.28
CA ARG A 48 49.93 21.69 -34.54
C ARG A 48 49.82 20.87 -35.85
N VAL A 49 48.85 21.06 -36.76
CA VAL A 49 48.10 22.26 -37.19
C VAL A 49 46.91 21.92 -38.12
N ASN A 50 45.87 22.77 -38.04
CA ASN A 50 44.79 23.14 -38.98
C ASN A 50 43.76 22.12 -39.54
N TRP A 51 42.49 22.35 -39.15
CA TRP A 51 41.35 22.47 -40.07
C TRP A 51 40.47 23.66 -39.67
N HIS A 52 40.00 24.42 -40.67
CA HIS A 52 39.28 25.68 -40.53
C HIS A 52 37.80 25.51 -40.16
N GLY A 53 37.32 26.42 -39.30
CA GLY A 53 35.97 27.00 -39.38
C GLY A 53 34.96 26.52 -38.33
N GLN A 54 34.81 27.25 -37.22
CA GLN A 54 33.51 27.54 -36.58
C GLN A 54 33.66 28.49 -35.39
N THR A 55 32.65 29.36 -35.27
CA THR A 55 32.38 30.39 -34.25
C THR A 55 32.61 29.96 -32.79
N THR A 56 33.35 30.76 -32.03
CA THR A 56 33.53 30.65 -30.57
C THR A 56 32.32 31.20 -29.82
N LEU A 57 31.70 30.37 -28.97
CA LEU A 57 30.80 30.77 -27.89
C LEU A 57 31.63 30.90 -26.62
N ASP A 58 31.75 32.11 -26.06
CA ASP A 58 32.37 32.32 -24.76
C ASP A 58 31.35 32.08 -23.64
N TRP A 59 31.75 31.30 -22.63
CA TRP A 59 30.93 30.96 -21.47
C TRP A 59 31.32 31.82 -20.27
N LEU A 60 30.35 32.54 -19.70
CA LEU A 60 30.51 33.23 -18.41
C LEU A 60 29.77 32.44 -17.33
N VAL A 61 30.52 31.87 -16.39
CA VAL A 61 29.98 31.18 -15.21
C VAL A 61 30.02 32.14 -14.02
N TYR A 62 28.86 32.42 -13.42
CA TYR A 62 28.76 33.24 -12.21
C TYR A 62 28.52 32.33 -11.00
N TYR A 63 29.29 32.52 -9.93
CA TYR A 63 29.17 31.75 -8.68
C TYR A 63 28.58 32.63 -7.57
N HIS A 64 27.56 32.12 -6.87
CA HIS A 64 26.91 32.81 -5.76
C HIS A 64 27.01 31.98 -4.47
N GLU A 65 27.86 32.42 -3.54
CA GLU A 65 28.39 31.65 -2.40
C GLU A 65 27.39 31.21 -1.32
N THR A 66 26.13 31.67 -1.34
CA THR A 66 25.16 31.33 -0.27
C THR A 66 24.12 30.28 -0.66
N SER A 67 24.08 29.83 -1.93
CA SER A 67 22.98 29.01 -2.44
C SER A 67 23.40 27.74 -3.19
N ASN A 68 24.69 27.51 -3.45
CA ASN A 68 25.20 26.35 -4.20
C ASN A 68 24.40 26.01 -5.48
N ILE A 69 24.14 27.01 -6.33
CA ILE A 69 23.53 26.82 -7.66
C ILE A 69 24.48 27.44 -8.70
N TYR A 70 24.80 26.67 -9.75
CA TYR A 70 25.49 27.15 -10.95
C TYR A 70 24.46 27.49 -12.03
N ILE A 71 24.56 28.67 -12.62
CA ILE A 71 23.72 29.07 -13.76
C ILE A 71 24.63 29.25 -14.99
N LEU A 72 24.35 28.50 -16.04
CA LEU A 72 25.00 28.63 -17.35
C LEU A 72 24.13 29.53 -18.25
N LEU A 73 24.68 30.64 -18.74
CA LEU A 73 23.98 31.58 -19.63
C LEU A 73 24.66 31.59 -21.00
N LEU A 74 23.90 31.26 -22.06
CA LEU A 74 24.32 31.38 -23.46
C LEU A 74 23.85 32.74 -23.99
N VAL A 75 24.78 33.59 -24.44
CA VAL A 75 24.46 34.86 -25.12
C VAL A 75 25.08 34.82 -26.51
N ALA A 76 24.24 34.86 -27.54
CA ALA A 76 24.66 35.09 -28.93
C ALA A 76 24.53 36.58 -29.24
N LEU A 77 25.65 37.25 -29.55
CA LEU A 77 25.66 38.64 -30.01
C LEU A 77 25.78 38.68 -31.54
N SER A 78 24.92 39.46 -32.20
CA SER A 78 25.06 39.91 -33.59
C SER A 78 25.14 41.44 -33.61
N PRO A 79 25.94 42.07 -34.49
CA PRO A 79 26.38 43.45 -34.32
C PRO A 79 25.41 44.43 -34.95
N CYS A 80 25.03 45.49 -34.22
CA CYS A 80 24.49 46.70 -34.82
C CYS A 80 25.13 47.94 -34.18
N THR A 81 25.50 48.83 -35.08
CA THR A 81 26.39 49.98 -34.96
C THR A 81 25.74 51.13 -34.18
N VAL A 82 26.58 51.88 -33.49
CA VAL A 82 26.29 53.07 -32.67
C VAL A 82 25.76 54.23 -33.52
N ALA A 83 24.70 54.90 -33.06
CA ALA A 83 24.45 56.32 -33.29
C ALA A 83 23.64 56.91 -32.11
N THR A 84 24.10 58.07 -31.61
CA THR A 84 23.70 58.79 -30.40
C THR A 84 22.71 59.94 -30.68
N PHE A 85 22.35 60.65 -29.60
CA PHE A 85 21.55 61.90 -29.44
C PHE A 85 20.06 61.68 -29.08
N ASP A 86 19.38 62.53 -28.31
CA ASP A 86 19.56 63.41 -27.14
C ASP A 86 18.16 64.08 -26.95
N ASP A 87 17.88 64.63 -25.77
CA ASP A 87 16.56 65.10 -25.28
C ASP A 87 15.77 66.14 -26.13
N GLU A 88 14.41 66.10 -26.05
CA GLU A 88 13.44 67.21 -25.78
C GLU A 88 12.03 67.06 -26.44
N GLU A 89 11.02 67.42 -25.64
CA GLU A 89 9.67 67.99 -25.88
C GLU A 89 8.62 67.43 -26.89
N ASP A 90 7.46 67.10 -26.31
CA ASP A 90 6.05 67.36 -26.66
C ASP A 90 5.39 67.06 -28.03
N CYS A 91 4.35 66.22 -27.90
CA CYS A 91 3.00 66.30 -28.47
C CYS A 91 2.70 66.14 -29.99
N THR A 92 1.85 65.13 -30.23
CA THR A 92 0.64 65.11 -31.08
C THR A 92 0.68 64.66 -32.55
N THR A 93 -0.08 63.56 -32.74
CA THR A 93 -1.04 63.22 -33.82
C THR A 93 -0.63 62.49 -35.10
N LEU A 94 -1.49 61.49 -35.39
CA LEU A 94 -1.82 60.78 -36.64
C LEU A 94 -0.88 59.62 -37.00
N THR A 95 -1.23 58.40 -36.60
CA THR A 95 -2.07 57.42 -37.34
C THR A 95 -1.54 57.02 -38.71
N GLN A 96 -1.24 55.72 -38.78
CA GLN A 96 -1.40 54.78 -39.92
C GLN A 96 -0.22 54.59 -40.90
N PRO A 97 -0.10 53.40 -41.53
CA PRO A 97 0.79 52.32 -41.04
C PRO A 97 1.75 51.82 -42.14
N ILE A 98 2.64 50.86 -41.81
CA ILE A 98 2.98 49.67 -42.63
C ILE A 98 3.90 48.75 -41.81
N GLU A 99 3.36 47.56 -41.56
CA GLU A 99 3.92 46.20 -41.50
C GLU A 99 5.45 45.98 -41.32
N GLY A 100 5.77 45.12 -40.34
CA GLY A 100 7.06 44.44 -40.22
C GLY A 100 7.12 43.56 -38.96
N CYS A 101 6.77 42.27 -39.10
CA CYS A 101 6.80 41.27 -38.03
C CYS A 101 8.21 41.05 -37.44
N LEU A 102 8.32 41.12 -36.11
CA LEU A 102 9.29 40.31 -35.35
C LEU A 102 8.56 39.71 -34.14
N THR A 103 8.22 38.42 -34.24
CA THR A 103 7.60 37.66 -33.15
C THR A 103 8.68 37.17 -32.21
N VAL A 104 8.76 37.75 -31.00
CA VAL A 104 9.49 37.15 -29.87
C VAL A 104 8.49 36.31 -29.07
N LEU A 105 8.59 34.99 -29.18
CA LEU A 105 7.87 34.05 -28.33
C LEU A 105 8.55 34.03 -26.96
N VAL A 106 7.99 34.74 -25.99
CA VAL A 106 8.33 34.60 -24.57
C VAL A 106 7.35 33.59 -23.96
N ASP A 107 7.87 32.51 -23.39
CA ASP A 107 7.08 31.49 -22.71
C ASP A 107 6.45 32.04 -21.40
N PRO A 108 5.20 31.64 -21.05
CA PRO A 108 4.52 32.06 -19.82
C PRO A 108 5.27 31.72 -18.51
N VAL A 109 6.09 30.67 -18.50
CA VAL A 109 6.83 30.24 -17.31
C VAL A 109 7.93 31.24 -16.95
N THR A 110 8.58 31.84 -17.95
CA THR A 110 9.63 32.84 -17.75
C THR A 110 9.08 34.16 -17.17
N CYS A 111 7.84 34.56 -17.50
CA CYS A 111 7.17 35.71 -16.87
C CYS A 111 6.77 35.45 -15.41
N CYS A 112 6.33 34.23 -15.07
CA CYS A 112 5.98 33.88 -13.69
C CYS A 112 7.19 33.85 -12.76
N PHE A 113 8.35 33.37 -13.22
CA PHE A 113 9.58 33.39 -12.42
C PHE A 113 10.10 34.80 -12.12
N ILE A 114 9.93 35.74 -13.06
CA ILE A 114 10.33 37.15 -12.85
C ILE A 114 9.39 37.83 -11.83
N ILE A 115 8.10 37.49 -11.85
CA ILE A 115 7.10 38.06 -10.92
C ILE A 115 7.23 37.44 -9.52
N GLU A 116 7.47 36.13 -9.40
CA GLU A 116 7.71 35.49 -8.10
C GLU A 116 9.04 35.93 -7.47
N ALA A 117 10.11 36.07 -8.25
CA ALA A 117 11.38 36.60 -7.75
C ALA A 117 11.25 38.07 -7.30
N ALA A 118 10.46 38.88 -7.99
CA ALA A 118 10.17 40.26 -7.60
C ALA A 118 9.35 40.34 -6.29
N LEU A 119 8.33 39.49 -6.13
CA LEU A 119 7.50 39.39 -4.92
C LEU A 119 8.30 38.88 -3.71
N TYR A 120 9.16 37.87 -3.90
CA TYR A 120 10.03 37.35 -2.84
C TYR A 120 11.05 38.40 -2.39
N THR A 121 11.65 39.13 -3.34
CA THR A 121 12.63 40.19 -3.03
C THR A 121 11.96 41.37 -2.30
N TYR A 122 10.72 41.71 -2.64
CA TYR A 122 9.95 42.77 -1.99
C TYR A 122 9.50 42.39 -0.56
N LEU A 123 9.05 41.15 -0.36
CA LEU A 123 8.66 40.62 0.96
C LEU A 123 9.87 40.43 1.88
N TYR A 124 11.03 40.02 1.34
CA TYR A 124 12.27 39.91 2.12
C TYR A 124 12.83 41.29 2.52
N LYS A 125 12.74 42.30 1.64
CA LYS A 125 13.09 43.70 1.98
C LYS A 125 12.16 44.28 3.04
N ALA A 126 10.85 44.00 2.97
CA ALA A 126 9.88 44.43 3.97
C ALA A 126 10.10 43.75 5.34
N ALA A 127 10.42 42.45 5.35
CA ALA A 127 10.76 41.70 6.57
C ALA A 127 12.09 42.16 7.19
N TRP A 128 13.11 42.44 6.37
CA TRP A 128 14.41 42.95 6.80
C TRP A 128 14.33 44.38 7.38
N LEU A 129 13.54 45.27 6.76
CA LEU A 129 13.30 46.62 7.27
C LEU A 129 12.50 46.64 8.59
N SER A 130 11.67 45.63 8.86
CA SER A 130 10.92 45.52 10.12
C SER A 130 11.76 45.06 11.34
N ARG A 131 12.97 44.54 11.13
CA ARG A 131 13.86 44.04 12.21
C ARG A 131 14.87 45.07 12.73
N ARG A 132 14.89 46.29 12.20
CA ARG A 132 15.73 47.40 12.69
C ARG A 132 14.92 48.70 12.85
N ARG A 133 14.03 48.74 13.84
CA ARG A 133 13.62 49.92 14.64
C ARG A 133 12.40 49.54 15.48
N GLY A 134 12.63 49.25 16.76
CA GLY A 134 11.57 48.96 17.71
C GLY A 134 10.78 50.22 18.06
N VAL A 135 9.56 50.34 17.53
CA VAL A 135 8.47 51.14 18.11
C VAL A 135 7.13 50.48 17.74
N TRP A 136 6.59 49.66 18.63
CA TRP A 136 5.22 49.15 18.56
C TRP A 136 4.28 50.06 19.36
N ARG A 137 3.65 51.03 18.70
CA ARG A 137 2.39 51.64 19.17
C ARG A 137 1.71 52.36 18.01
N ARG A 138 0.50 51.88 17.65
CA ARG A 138 -0.42 52.33 16.58
C ARG A 138 -0.27 51.62 15.22
N LEU A 139 -0.82 50.41 15.13
CA LEU A 139 -1.35 49.86 13.87
C LEU A 139 -2.50 48.90 14.18
N ARG A 140 -3.49 49.40 14.92
CA ARG A 140 -4.75 48.71 15.24
C ARG A 140 -5.96 49.48 14.71
N SER A 141 -5.86 49.98 13.47
CA SER A 141 -6.96 50.73 12.82
C SER A 141 -6.97 50.67 11.29
N PHE A 142 -6.51 49.60 10.64
CA PHE A 142 -6.60 49.54 9.16
C PHE A 142 -6.91 48.19 8.51
N VAL A 143 -7.31 47.15 9.26
CA VAL A 143 -7.73 45.87 8.66
C VAL A 143 -9.05 45.38 9.27
N THR A 144 -10.03 46.28 9.35
CA THR A 144 -11.40 45.90 9.73
C THR A 144 -12.41 46.87 9.12
N ARG A 145 -12.58 46.77 7.80
CA ARG A 145 -13.77 47.21 7.05
C ARG A 145 -13.52 46.88 5.59
N PHE A 146 -14.08 45.76 5.12
CA PHE A 146 -14.84 45.69 3.87
C PHE A 146 -15.38 44.27 3.76
N TYR A 147 -16.68 44.16 4.05
CA TYR A 147 -17.50 42.95 3.97
C TYR A 147 -18.88 43.40 3.45
N PHE A 148 -19.44 42.64 2.50
CA PHE A 148 -20.86 42.50 2.12
C PHE A 148 -21.61 43.54 1.22
N LEU A 149 -21.93 43.07 -0.02
CA LEU A 149 -23.20 43.09 -0.84
C LEU A 149 -23.96 44.43 -1.16
N PRO A 150 -24.98 44.52 -2.08
CA PRO A 150 -25.31 43.88 -3.40
C PRO A 150 -25.98 44.81 -4.50
N TYR A 151 -26.32 44.22 -5.69
CA TYR A 151 -27.39 44.53 -6.69
C TYR A 151 -27.25 45.52 -7.91
N THR A 152 -27.76 45.01 -9.06
CA THR A 152 -28.48 45.63 -10.24
C THR A 152 -27.79 46.38 -11.41
N LEU A 153 -27.87 45.78 -12.63
CA LEU A 153 -28.24 46.22 -14.02
C LEU A 153 -27.96 47.67 -14.54
N PRO A 154 -27.95 47.99 -15.88
CA PRO A 154 -28.26 47.18 -17.09
C PRO A 154 -27.31 47.34 -18.32
N LEU A 155 -27.55 46.48 -19.33
CA LEU A 155 -27.11 46.56 -20.74
C LEU A 155 -27.83 47.67 -21.54
N SER A 156 -27.11 48.37 -22.43
CA SER A 156 -27.53 48.71 -23.81
C SER A 156 -26.55 49.69 -24.50
N SER A 157 -26.12 49.36 -25.73
CA SER A 157 -26.10 50.25 -26.92
C SER A 157 -25.33 49.61 -28.11
N PHE A 158 -26.12 49.24 -29.15
CA PHE A 158 -25.89 49.24 -30.62
C PHE A 158 -24.51 48.86 -31.21
N ASN A 159 -24.39 47.71 -31.91
CA ASN A 159 -24.70 47.38 -33.33
C ASN A 159 -23.77 48.04 -34.38
N ILE A 160 -23.09 47.22 -35.21
CA ILE A 160 -23.02 47.29 -36.69
C ILE A 160 -22.44 45.98 -37.25
N LEU A 161 -23.09 45.47 -38.30
CA LEU A 161 -22.76 44.28 -39.11
C LEU A 161 -21.52 44.50 -40.00
N PHE A 162 -20.73 43.43 -40.21
CA PHE A 162 -20.21 43.09 -41.54
C PHE A 162 -20.13 41.57 -41.73
N SER A 163 -20.66 41.13 -42.87
CA SER A 163 -20.66 39.75 -43.38
C SER A 163 -19.31 39.45 -44.03
N PHE A 164 -18.71 38.29 -43.72
CA PHE A 164 -17.81 37.57 -44.62
C PHE A 164 -18.04 36.06 -44.49
N SER A 165 -18.41 35.48 -45.62
CA SER A 165 -18.49 34.04 -45.89
C SER A 165 -17.10 33.42 -45.93
N GLY A 166 -16.88 32.35 -45.17
CA GLY A 166 -15.70 31.49 -45.27
C GLY A 166 -15.77 30.34 -44.26
N GLU A 167 -15.83 29.11 -44.77
CA GLU A 167 -15.78 27.88 -43.97
C GLU A 167 -14.52 27.86 -43.09
N PHE A 168 -14.69 27.70 -41.77
CA PHE A 168 -13.61 27.38 -40.85
C PHE A 168 -14.00 26.19 -39.97
N SER A 169 -13.23 25.12 -40.12
CA SER A 169 -13.16 23.96 -39.24
C SER A 169 -12.85 24.41 -37.81
N LEU A 170 -13.70 24.05 -36.85
CA LEU A 170 -13.49 24.31 -35.43
C LEU A 170 -12.50 23.30 -34.86
N THR A 171 -11.22 23.65 -34.88
CA THR A 171 -10.23 23.06 -33.98
C THR A 171 -10.44 23.60 -32.57
N ALA A 172 -10.48 22.69 -31.59
CA ALA A 172 -10.69 22.98 -30.18
C ALA A 172 -9.61 23.94 -29.60
N PRO A 173 -9.94 24.76 -28.59
CA PRO A 173 -8.99 25.71 -28.01
C PRO A 173 -7.89 24.97 -27.21
N PRO A 174 -6.65 25.48 -27.20
CA PRO A 174 -5.54 24.83 -26.51
C PRO A 174 -5.73 24.90 -25.00
N MET A 175 -5.75 23.73 -24.35
CA MET A 175 -5.69 23.61 -22.89
C MET A 175 -4.39 24.21 -22.37
N THR A 176 -4.53 25.16 -21.45
CA THR A 176 -3.45 25.77 -20.68
C THR A 176 -2.86 24.82 -19.63
N THR A 177 -1.57 25.02 -19.35
CA THR A 177 -0.67 24.42 -18.34
C THR A 177 -0.17 23.00 -18.62
N THR A 178 0.85 22.88 -19.48
CA THR A 178 1.77 21.75 -19.47
C THR A 178 2.64 21.80 -18.22
N GLU A 179 2.22 21.09 -17.17
CA GLU A 179 3.18 20.54 -16.21
C GLU A 179 4.21 19.71 -16.99
N ASN A 180 5.45 19.70 -16.50
CA ASN A 180 6.61 19.04 -17.08
C ASN A 180 6.42 17.49 -17.06
N ARG A 181 5.49 16.95 -17.85
CA ARG A 181 5.19 15.51 -17.94
C ARG A 181 6.34 14.83 -18.66
N LYS A 182 6.99 13.87 -17.99
CA LYS A 182 7.97 12.96 -18.62
C LYS A 182 7.33 12.34 -19.86
N ALA A 183 8.10 12.24 -20.96
CA ALA A 183 7.63 11.65 -22.20
C ALA A 183 7.03 10.24 -21.94
N PRO A 184 5.90 9.89 -22.59
CA PRO A 184 5.24 8.62 -22.33
C PRO A 184 6.12 7.44 -22.77
N LYS A 185 6.17 6.40 -21.94
CA LYS A 185 6.88 5.16 -22.24
C LYS A 185 6.04 4.29 -23.16
N LEU A 186 6.65 3.84 -24.25
CA LEU A 186 6.06 2.91 -25.21
C LEU A 186 6.75 1.55 -25.11
N PRO A 187 6.10 0.45 -25.56
CA PRO A 187 6.73 -0.86 -25.64
C PRO A 187 7.97 -0.83 -26.53
N VAL A 188 9.03 -1.51 -26.09
CA VAL A 188 10.30 -1.63 -26.81
C VAL A 188 10.44 -3.07 -27.29
N GLN A 189 10.65 -3.23 -28.60
CA GLN A 189 10.81 -4.55 -29.21
C GLN A 189 12.04 -5.28 -28.64
N GLY A 190 11.90 -6.58 -28.40
CA GLY A 190 12.97 -7.41 -27.83
C GLY A 190 13.20 -7.22 -26.32
N LYS A 191 12.56 -6.23 -25.69
CA LYS A 191 12.52 -6.08 -24.23
C LYS A 191 11.23 -6.63 -23.67
N ARG A 192 11.26 -7.01 -22.39
CA ARG A 192 10.05 -7.40 -21.65
C ARG A 192 9.23 -6.16 -21.32
N ASN A 193 8.04 -6.04 -21.94
CA ASN A 193 7.13 -4.91 -21.72
C ASN A 193 5.99 -5.33 -20.79
N ILE A 194 5.87 -4.65 -19.66
CA ILE A 194 4.91 -4.99 -18.60
C ILE A 194 3.89 -3.87 -18.46
N LEU A 195 2.63 -4.19 -18.73
CA LEU A 195 1.51 -3.31 -18.46
C LEU A 195 0.88 -3.72 -17.13
N ILE A 196 0.82 -2.79 -16.17
CA ILE A 196 0.32 -3.05 -14.82
C ILE A 196 -0.92 -2.21 -14.61
N THR A 197 -1.99 -2.85 -14.14
CA THR A 197 -3.21 -2.16 -13.73
C THR A 197 -3.59 -2.54 -12.31
N SER A 198 -4.10 -1.56 -11.58
CA SER A 198 -4.79 -1.78 -10.29
C SER A 198 -6.27 -1.50 -10.49
N ALA A 199 -7.13 -2.29 -9.85
CA ALA A 199 -8.57 -2.05 -9.84
C ALA A 199 -8.88 -0.58 -9.57
N LEU A 200 -9.72 0.01 -10.42
CA LEU A 200 -10.11 1.42 -10.31
C LEU A 200 -10.93 1.60 -9.02
N PRO A 201 -10.42 2.36 -8.02
CA PRO A 201 -11.23 2.69 -6.85
C PRO A 201 -12.47 3.49 -7.23
N TYR A 202 -13.60 3.08 -6.67
CA TYR A 202 -14.83 3.85 -6.81
C TYR A 202 -14.71 5.21 -6.10
N VAL A 203 -14.96 6.29 -6.84
CA VAL A 203 -14.59 7.65 -6.44
C VAL A 203 -15.37 8.17 -5.25
N ASN A 204 -16.59 7.70 -4.99
CA ASN A 204 -17.50 8.36 -4.06
C ASN A 204 -17.18 8.17 -2.56
N ASN A 205 -16.02 7.59 -2.21
CA ASN A 205 -15.61 7.33 -0.83
C ASN A 205 -14.09 7.38 -0.68
N VAL A 206 -13.62 7.88 0.46
CA VAL A 206 -12.18 7.83 0.81
C VAL A 206 -11.73 6.36 0.88
N PRO A 207 -10.57 5.98 0.30
CA PRO A 207 -10.07 4.61 0.36
C PRO A 207 -9.58 4.28 1.78
N HIS A 208 -9.92 3.10 2.28
CA HIS A 208 -9.38 2.57 3.53
C HIS A 208 -8.17 1.66 3.28
N LEU A 209 -7.43 1.31 4.35
CA LEU A 209 -6.21 0.49 4.24
C LEU A 209 -6.43 -0.82 3.47
N GLY A 210 -7.58 -1.47 3.67
CA GLY A 210 -7.97 -2.66 2.90
C GLY A 210 -8.08 -2.44 1.39
N ASN A 211 -8.57 -1.28 0.92
CA ASN A 211 -8.56 -0.96 -0.51
C ASN A 211 -7.14 -0.73 -1.03
N ILE A 212 -6.32 -0.07 -0.21
CA ILE A 212 -4.94 0.27 -0.55
C ILE A 212 -4.11 -1.01 -0.71
N ILE A 213 -4.09 -1.89 0.29
CA ILE A 213 -3.31 -3.13 0.23
C ILE A 213 -3.80 -4.09 -0.85
N GLY A 214 -5.11 -4.20 -1.06
CA GLY A 214 -5.68 -5.16 -2.01
C GLY A 214 -5.44 -4.82 -3.47
N CYS A 215 -5.19 -3.53 -3.78
CA CYS A 215 -5.09 -3.05 -5.15
C CYS A 215 -3.81 -2.23 -5.35
N VAL A 216 -3.84 -0.93 -5.03
CA VAL A 216 -2.82 0.02 -5.47
C VAL A 216 -1.43 -0.22 -4.87
N LEU A 217 -1.35 -0.56 -3.58
CA LEU A 217 -0.06 -0.82 -2.93
C LEU A 217 0.57 -2.13 -3.41
N SER A 218 -0.24 -3.17 -3.65
CA SER A 218 0.26 -4.43 -4.22
C SER A 218 0.81 -4.24 -5.64
N ALA A 219 0.09 -3.48 -6.47
CA ALA A 219 0.52 -3.18 -7.84
C ALA A 219 1.77 -2.29 -7.87
N ASP A 220 1.87 -1.30 -6.97
CA ASP A 220 3.03 -0.42 -6.84
C ASP A 220 4.32 -1.19 -6.55
N VAL A 221 4.26 -2.12 -5.59
CA VAL A 221 5.40 -2.99 -5.26
C VAL A 221 5.87 -3.76 -6.50
N PHE A 222 4.94 -4.36 -7.25
CA PHE A 222 5.33 -5.09 -8.46
C PHE A 222 5.86 -4.14 -9.55
N ALA A 223 5.26 -2.96 -9.73
CA ALA A 223 5.72 -1.97 -10.69
C ALA A 223 7.14 -1.47 -10.40
N ARG A 224 7.45 -1.17 -9.14
CA ARG A 224 8.79 -0.79 -8.68
C ARG A 224 9.79 -1.92 -8.89
N TYR A 225 9.43 -3.14 -8.52
CA TYR A 225 10.25 -4.32 -8.80
C TYR A 225 10.56 -4.48 -10.30
N CYS A 226 9.55 -4.36 -11.18
CA CYS A 226 9.76 -4.45 -12.63
C CYS A 226 10.73 -3.37 -13.13
N ARG A 227 10.58 -2.13 -12.67
CA ARG A 227 11.49 -1.01 -13.02
C ARG A 227 12.90 -1.26 -12.52
N LEU A 228 13.05 -1.76 -11.29
CA LEU A 228 14.34 -2.07 -10.67
C LEU A 228 15.09 -3.19 -11.42
N ARG A 229 14.36 -4.17 -11.97
CA ARG A 229 14.90 -5.23 -12.84
C ARG A 229 15.26 -4.72 -14.24
N GLY A 230 14.90 -3.49 -14.59
CA GLY A 230 15.13 -2.90 -15.91
C GLY A 230 14.05 -3.22 -16.95
N TYR A 231 12.91 -3.78 -16.55
CA TYR A 231 11.80 -4.05 -17.46
C TYR A 231 11.12 -2.75 -17.90
N ASN A 232 10.62 -2.74 -19.12
CA ASN A 232 9.85 -1.60 -19.61
C ASN A 232 8.43 -1.69 -19.05
N ALA A 233 8.19 -1.02 -17.93
CA ALA A 233 6.93 -1.11 -17.21
C ALA A 233 6.18 0.23 -17.16
N ILE A 234 4.88 0.18 -17.41
CA ILE A 234 3.93 1.25 -17.09
C ILE A 234 2.88 0.78 -16.10
N TYR A 235 2.55 1.63 -15.14
CA TYR A 235 1.55 1.37 -14.11
C TYR A 235 0.39 2.37 -14.21
N ILE A 236 -0.79 1.86 -14.58
CA ILE A 236 -2.00 2.62 -14.89
C ILE A 236 -3.08 2.36 -13.84
N CYS A 237 -3.70 3.42 -13.33
CA CYS A 237 -4.89 3.35 -12.51
C CYS A 237 -5.69 4.65 -12.64
N GLY A 238 -6.78 4.79 -11.90
CA GLY A 238 -7.62 5.97 -11.89
C GLY A 238 -8.87 5.76 -11.07
N THR A 239 -9.74 6.75 -11.04
CA THR A 239 -11.03 6.66 -10.35
C THR A 239 -12.13 6.14 -11.27
N ASP A 240 -12.94 5.22 -10.74
CA ASP A 240 -14.21 4.83 -11.34
C ASP A 240 -15.32 5.76 -10.84
N GLU A 241 -15.91 6.52 -11.77
CA GLU A 241 -16.70 7.71 -11.46
C GLU A 241 -18.19 7.60 -11.81
N TYR A 242 -18.58 6.62 -12.62
CA TYR A 242 -19.94 6.52 -13.14
C TYR A 242 -20.87 5.67 -12.25
N GLY A 243 -22.16 5.70 -12.57
CA GLY A 243 -23.16 4.85 -11.95
C GLY A 243 -23.96 5.48 -10.80
N THR A 244 -24.96 4.72 -10.35
CA THR A 244 -26.02 5.22 -9.46
C THR A 244 -25.52 5.67 -8.09
N ALA A 245 -24.44 5.08 -7.57
CA ALA A 245 -23.93 5.44 -6.26
C ALA A 245 -23.28 6.83 -6.25
N THR A 246 -22.69 7.28 -7.36
CA THR A 246 -22.21 8.65 -7.54
C THR A 246 -23.39 9.61 -7.57
N GLU A 247 -24.43 9.34 -8.37
CA GLU A 247 -25.64 10.19 -8.40
C GLU A 247 -26.30 10.29 -7.02
N THR A 248 -26.39 9.17 -6.29
CA THR A 248 -26.97 9.13 -4.94
C THR A 248 -26.16 9.97 -3.96
N LYS A 249 -24.85 9.79 -3.95
CA LYS A 249 -23.95 10.53 -3.05
C LYS A 249 -23.91 12.02 -3.40
N ALA A 250 -23.98 12.37 -4.68
CA ALA A 250 -24.09 13.75 -5.14
C ALA A 250 -25.39 14.42 -4.63
N MET A 251 -26.52 13.68 -4.69
CA MET A 251 -27.79 14.16 -4.11
C MET A 251 -27.69 14.34 -2.59
N GLU A 252 -27.07 13.41 -1.87
CA GLU A 252 -26.85 13.51 -0.41
C GLU A 252 -25.97 14.72 -0.02
N GLU A 253 -24.96 15.05 -0.83
CA GLU A 253 -24.07 16.19 -0.61
C GLU A 253 -24.55 17.50 -1.28
N ASN A 254 -25.75 17.49 -1.88
CA ASN A 254 -26.33 18.62 -2.61
C ASN A 254 -25.40 19.22 -3.69
N CYS A 255 -24.74 18.37 -4.47
CA CYS A 255 -23.89 18.76 -5.59
C CYS A 255 -24.17 17.92 -6.85
N SER A 256 -23.53 18.26 -7.97
CA SER A 256 -23.60 17.46 -9.19
C SER A 256 -22.68 16.22 -9.12
N PRO A 257 -22.98 15.15 -9.89
CA PRO A 257 -22.10 13.99 -10.02
C PRO A 257 -20.67 14.37 -10.43
N LYS A 258 -20.50 15.38 -11.28
CA LYS A 258 -19.17 15.87 -11.68
C LYS A 258 -18.41 16.49 -10.49
N GLU A 259 -19.05 17.38 -9.74
CA GLU A 259 -18.41 18.06 -8.60
C GLU A 259 -17.97 17.07 -7.52
N ILE A 260 -18.78 16.05 -7.23
CA ILE A 260 -18.39 15.02 -6.26
C ILE A 260 -17.22 14.17 -6.77
N CYS A 261 -17.22 13.80 -8.06
CA CYS A 261 -16.10 13.07 -8.64
C CYS A 261 -14.82 13.90 -8.62
N ASP A 262 -14.89 15.18 -8.97
CA ASP A 262 -13.76 16.10 -8.95
C ASP A 262 -13.17 16.22 -7.53
N LYS A 263 -14.03 16.38 -6.52
CA LYS A 263 -13.65 16.42 -5.10
C LYS A 263 -12.92 15.15 -4.67
N TYR A 264 -13.51 13.98 -4.89
CA TYR A 264 -12.95 12.75 -4.37
C TYR A 264 -11.79 12.20 -5.21
N HIS A 265 -11.73 12.47 -6.52
CA HIS A 265 -10.56 12.14 -7.33
C HIS A 265 -9.30 12.82 -6.76
N ALA A 266 -9.41 14.10 -6.38
CA ALA A 266 -8.32 14.82 -5.72
C ALA A 266 -7.91 14.16 -4.39
N ILE A 267 -8.89 13.76 -3.56
CA ILE A 267 -8.62 13.06 -2.28
C ILE A 267 -7.91 11.72 -2.52
N HIS A 268 -8.36 10.92 -3.50
CA HIS A 268 -7.72 9.67 -3.86
C HIS A 268 -6.27 9.89 -4.28
N LYS A 269 -6.03 10.87 -5.16
CA LYS A 269 -4.70 11.22 -5.64
C LYS A 269 -3.79 11.62 -4.47
N GLU A 270 -4.24 12.51 -3.59
CA GLU A 270 -3.47 12.94 -2.41
C GLU A 270 -3.11 11.77 -1.48
N VAL A 271 -4.07 10.88 -1.22
CA VAL A 271 -3.82 9.68 -0.40
C VAL A 271 -2.76 8.79 -1.04
N TYR A 272 -2.87 8.52 -2.34
CA TYR A 272 -1.95 7.62 -3.03
C TYR A 272 -0.54 8.24 -3.20
N GLU A 273 -0.45 9.55 -3.40
CA GLU A 273 0.81 10.28 -3.35
C GLU A 273 1.47 10.17 -1.97
N TRP A 274 0.70 10.34 -0.88
CA TRP A 274 1.23 10.17 0.47
C TRP A 274 1.69 8.75 0.76
N PHE A 275 0.96 7.74 0.28
CA PHE A 275 1.38 6.33 0.33
C PHE A 275 2.55 5.99 -0.62
N ASN A 276 3.09 6.98 -1.34
CA ASN A 276 4.18 6.85 -2.29
C ASN A 276 3.87 5.81 -3.39
N ILE A 277 2.66 5.86 -3.94
CA ILE A 277 2.24 5.04 -5.07
C ILE A 277 2.71 5.68 -6.38
N SER A 278 3.47 4.93 -7.17
CA SER A 278 4.21 5.43 -8.33
C SER A 278 3.51 5.12 -9.65
N PHE A 279 2.31 5.67 -9.86
CA PHE A 279 1.61 5.55 -11.15
C PHE A 279 2.40 6.24 -12.26
N ASP A 280 2.41 5.65 -13.47
CA ASP A 280 2.78 6.38 -14.69
C ASP A 280 1.61 7.28 -15.16
N GLU A 281 0.36 6.87 -14.93
CA GLU A 281 -0.83 7.71 -15.07
C GLU A 281 -1.90 7.32 -14.02
N PHE A 282 -2.46 8.32 -13.33
CA PHE A 282 -3.64 8.18 -12.48
C PHE A 282 -4.80 9.00 -13.06
N GLY A 283 -5.61 8.36 -13.90
CA GLY A 283 -6.66 9.00 -14.68
C GLY A 283 -8.07 8.89 -14.10
N ARG A 284 -9.07 9.03 -14.96
CA ARG A 284 -10.49 9.13 -14.60
C ARG A 284 -11.36 8.46 -15.66
N THR A 285 -12.41 7.76 -15.27
CA THR A 285 -13.38 7.22 -16.24
C THR A 285 -14.34 8.28 -16.78
N SER A 286 -14.43 9.47 -16.17
CA SER A 286 -15.27 10.56 -16.70
C SER A 286 -14.60 11.39 -17.82
N SER A 287 -13.59 10.85 -18.51
CA SER A 287 -12.85 11.55 -19.56
C SER A 287 -13.55 11.43 -20.94
N PRO A 288 -13.27 12.36 -21.88
CA PRO A 288 -13.71 12.20 -23.27
C PRO A 288 -13.20 10.89 -23.91
N GLN A 289 -11.95 10.52 -23.63
CA GLN A 289 -11.32 9.30 -24.13
C GLN A 289 -12.05 8.04 -23.67
N GLN A 290 -12.64 8.02 -22.46
CA GLN A 290 -13.50 6.92 -22.04
C GLN A 290 -14.68 6.76 -22.98
N THR A 291 -15.34 7.86 -23.32
CA THR A 291 -16.50 7.84 -24.22
C THR A 291 -16.11 7.30 -25.59
N GLU A 292 -15.03 7.82 -26.16
CA GLU A 292 -14.53 7.41 -27.47
C GLU A 292 -14.17 5.91 -27.52
N VAL A 293 -13.35 5.45 -26.57
CA VAL A 293 -12.89 4.04 -26.55
C VAL A 293 -14.04 3.09 -26.24
N CYS A 294 -14.91 3.43 -25.28
CA CYS A 294 -16.06 2.60 -24.92
C CYS A 294 -17.05 2.47 -26.09
N GLN A 295 -17.36 3.57 -26.77
CA GLN A 295 -18.24 3.56 -27.94
C GLN A 295 -17.62 2.81 -29.13
N ALA A 296 -16.30 2.89 -29.32
CA ALA A 296 -15.61 2.12 -30.34
C ALA A 296 -15.71 0.60 -30.10
N ILE A 297 -15.47 0.15 -28.86
CA ILE A 297 -15.62 -1.26 -28.46
C ILE A 297 -17.08 -1.71 -28.62
N PHE A 298 -18.03 -0.90 -28.16
CA PHE A 298 -19.47 -1.19 -28.33
C PHE A 298 -19.84 -1.38 -29.79
N LYS A 299 -19.39 -0.48 -30.68
CA LYS A 299 -19.67 -0.56 -32.11
C LYS A 299 -19.18 -1.88 -32.71
N ARG A 300 -17.96 -2.31 -32.36
CA ARG A 300 -17.43 -3.62 -32.80
C ARG A 300 -18.29 -4.78 -32.31
N LEU A 301 -18.69 -4.79 -31.04
CA LEU A 301 -19.57 -5.83 -30.50
C LEU A 301 -20.94 -5.87 -31.19
N TYR A 302 -21.50 -4.70 -31.48
CA TYR A 302 -22.79 -4.55 -32.17
C TYR A 302 -22.71 -5.04 -33.62
N ASP A 303 -21.67 -4.65 -34.35
CA ASP A 303 -21.43 -5.05 -35.74
C ASP A 303 -21.22 -6.56 -35.85
N ASN A 304 -20.48 -7.15 -34.89
CA ASN A 304 -20.21 -8.58 -34.81
C ASN A 304 -21.37 -9.42 -34.24
N LYS A 305 -22.52 -8.81 -33.92
CA LYS A 305 -23.74 -9.50 -33.44
C LYS A 305 -23.58 -10.23 -32.11
N TRP A 306 -22.76 -9.68 -31.20
CA TRP A 306 -22.63 -10.19 -29.83
C TRP A 306 -23.58 -9.53 -28.82
N LEU A 307 -24.45 -8.64 -29.30
CA LEU A 307 -25.41 -7.91 -28.48
C LEU A 307 -26.85 -8.31 -28.82
N SER A 308 -27.66 -8.49 -27.80
CA SER A 308 -29.10 -8.71 -27.92
C SER A 308 -29.89 -7.59 -27.23
N GLU A 309 -31.16 -7.49 -27.57
CA GLU A 309 -32.10 -6.56 -26.96
C GLU A 309 -33.13 -7.33 -26.14
N ASN A 310 -33.46 -6.84 -24.94
CA ASN A 310 -34.52 -7.37 -24.11
C ASN A 310 -35.24 -6.25 -23.34
N THR A 311 -36.55 -6.39 -23.19
CA THR A 311 -37.40 -5.47 -22.45
C THR A 311 -37.49 -5.90 -20.98
N MET A 312 -37.26 -4.97 -20.07
CA MET A 312 -37.35 -5.19 -18.63
C MET A 312 -38.43 -4.30 -18.01
N GLN A 313 -39.01 -4.75 -16.91
CA GLN A 313 -39.94 -3.96 -16.11
C GLN A 313 -39.21 -3.27 -14.97
N GLN A 314 -39.31 -1.95 -14.88
CA GLN A 314 -38.72 -1.15 -13.80
C GLN A 314 -39.72 -0.13 -13.27
N LEU A 315 -39.51 0.30 -12.02
CA LEU A 315 -40.30 1.36 -11.43
C LEU A 315 -39.87 2.73 -11.98
N TYR A 316 -40.84 3.49 -12.48
CA TYR A 316 -40.67 4.83 -13.02
C TYR A 316 -41.38 5.85 -12.13
N CYS A 317 -40.68 6.91 -11.75
CA CYS A 317 -41.26 8.02 -11.02
C CYS A 317 -41.67 9.14 -11.98
N ASP A 318 -42.97 9.41 -12.12
CA ASP A 318 -43.48 10.45 -13.02
C ASP A 318 -43.11 11.88 -12.57
N THR A 319 -42.83 12.08 -11.27
CA THR A 319 -42.41 13.39 -10.75
C THR A 319 -40.92 13.63 -10.95
N CYS A 320 -40.07 12.64 -10.65
CA CYS A 320 -38.63 12.75 -10.92
C CYS A 320 -38.28 12.49 -12.40
N LYS A 321 -39.25 12.06 -13.21
CA LYS A 321 -39.11 11.72 -14.64
C LYS A 321 -37.96 10.76 -14.95
N ARG A 322 -37.76 9.76 -14.07
CA ARG A 322 -36.69 8.75 -14.21
C ARG A 322 -37.15 7.37 -13.76
N PHE A 323 -36.48 6.35 -14.30
CA PHE A 323 -36.50 5.02 -13.70
C PHE A 323 -35.76 5.06 -12.36
N LEU A 324 -36.22 4.25 -11.42
CA LEU A 324 -35.69 4.17 -10.06
C LEU A 324 -34.86 2.90 -9.93
N ALA A 325 -33.57 3.07 -9.63
CA ALA A 325 -32.77 1.97 -9.11
C ALA A 325 -33.33 1.48 -7.77
N ASP A 326 -33.09 0.21 -7.43
CA ASP A 326 -33.61 -0.45 -6.23
C ASP A 326 -33.36 0.36 -4.94
N ARG A 327 -32.21 1.01 -4.84
CA ARG A 327 -31.82 1.86 -3.70
C ARG A 327 -32.65 3.14 -3.56
N LEU A 328 -33.28 3.59 -4.65
CA LEU A 328 -34.16 4.76 -4.70
C LEU A 328 -35.64 4.39 -4.54
N VAL A 329 -35.93 3.11 -4.28
CA VAL A 329 -37.27 2.60 -4.01
C VAL A 329 -37.34 2.15 -2.55
N GLU A 330 -38.40 2.57 -1.87
CA GLU A 330 -38.79 2.03 -0.57
C GLU A 330 -40.28 1.68 -0.59
N GLY A 331 -40.71 0.80 0.31
CA GLY A 331 -42.11 0.43 0.40
C GLY A 331 -42.33 -0.67 1.43
N ASP A 332 -43.54 -1.20 1.46
CA ASP A 332 -43.92 -2.17 2.46
C ASP A 332 -43.49 -3.57 2.01
N CYS A 333 -42.91 -4.34 2.92
CA CYS A 333 -42.37 -5.67 2.64
C CYS A 333 -43.49 -6.63 2.22
N PRO A 334 -43.37 -7.30 1.06
CA PRO A 334 -44.39 -8.23 0.60
C PRO A 334 -44.37 -9.56 1.36
N THR A 335 -43.34 -9.83 2.18
CA THR A 335 -43.18 -11.08 2.92
C THR A 335 -44.31 -11.25 3.95
N PRO A 336 -45.11 -12.34 3.86
CA PRO A 336 -46.15 -12.62 4.84
C PRO A 336 -45.59 -12.64 6.28
N GLY A 337 -46.27 -11.94 7.19
CA GLY A 337 -45.88 -11.86 8.61
C GLY A 337 -44.74 -10.89 8.95
N CYS A 338 -44.10 -10.24 7.96
CA CYS A 338 -43.06 -9.23 8.22
C CYS A 338 -43.65 -7.83 8.39
N GLU A 339 -44.46 -7.40 7.42
CA GLU A 339 -45.17 -6.10 7.39
C GLU A 339 -44.27 -4.88 7.70
N TYR A 340 -42.98 -4.95 7.33
CA TYR A 340 -42.09 -3.80 7.48
C TYR A 340 -42.43 -2.74 6.43
N ASP A 341 -42.84 -1.55 6.85
CA ASP A 341 -43.32 -0.46 5.99
C ASP A 341 -42.22 0.27 5.19
N SER A 342 -40.95 0.00 5.52
CA SER A 342 -39.79 0.74 5.00
C SER A 342 -38.74 -0.20 4.39
N ALA A 343 -39.18 -1.30 3.78
CA ALA A 343 -38.30 -2.20 3.04
C ALA A 343 -37.73 -1.50 1.80
N ARG A 344 -36.46 -1.80 1.49
CA ARG A 344 -35.80 -1.27 0.29
C ARG A 344 -36.15 -2.14 -0.92
N GLY A 345 -35.94 -1.60 -2.12
CA GLY A 345 -36.20 -2.30 -3.38
C GLY A 345 -35.47 -3.63 -3.53
N ASP A 346 -34.30 -3.78 -2.91
CA ASP A 346 -33.42 -4.95 -3.04
C ASP A 346 -33.50 -5.92 -1.85
N GLN A 347 -33.79 -5.42 -0.65
CA GLN A 347 -33.81 -6.22 0.57
C GLN A 347 -34.68 -5.58 1.66
N CYS A 348 -35.42 -6.42 2.39
CA CYS A 348 -36.09 -6.01 3.62
C CYS A 348 -35.12 -6.10 4.81
N GLU A 349 -34.92 -4.98 5.52
CA GLU A 349 -34.02 -4.93 6.68
C GLU A 349 -34.57 -5.67 7.91
N LYS A 350 -35.91 -5.86 8.01
CA LYS A 350 -36.54 -6.55 9.13
C LYS A 350 -36.46 -8.08 9.02
N CYS A 351 -36.80 -8.65 7.86
CA CYS A 351 -36.79 -10.12 7.67
C CYS A 351 -35.59 -10.64 6.88
N GLY A 352 -34.73 -9.76 6.36
CA GLY A 352 -33.55 -10.11 5.58
C GLY A 352 -33.82 -10.63 4.16
N LYS A 353 -35.09 -10.81 3.76
CA LYS A 353 -35.46 -11.34 2.44
C LYS A 353 -35.01 -10.40 1.32
N LEU A 354 -34.40 -10.96 0.28
CA LEU A 354 -34.12 -10.29 -0.98
C LEU A 354 -35.42 -10.08 -1.77
N LEU A 355 -35.62 -8.88 -2.27
CA LEU A 355 -36.83 -8.44 -2.94
C LEU A 355 -36.51 -7.96 -4.35
N ASN A 356 -37.49 -8.04 -5.24
CA ASN A 356 -37.48 -7.21 -6.44
C ASN A 356 -38.27 -5.91 -6.14
N PRO A 357 -37.85 -4.74 -6.63
CA PRO A 357 -38.55 -3.49 -6.34
C PRO A 357 -40.02 -3.50 -6.79
N THR A 358 -40.32 -4.22 -7.87
CA THR A 358 -41.67 -4.38 -8.42
C THR A 358 -42.59 -5.23 -7.53
N GLU A 359 -42.04 -5.97 -6.57
CA GLU A 359 -42.79 -6.77 -5.60
C GLU A 359 -43.17 -5.99 -4.34
N LEU A 360 -42.56 -4.81 -4.10
CA LEU A 360 -42.88 -3.98 -2.94
C LEU A 360 -44.34 -3.54 -2.97
N LYS A 361 -45.01 -3.63 -1.81
CA LYS A 361 -46.34 -3.07 -1.63
C LYS A 361 -46.21 -1.58 -1.35
N ASN A 362 -47.14 -0.77 -1.87
CA ASN A 362 -47.12 0.70 -1.72
C ASN A 362 -45.74 1.32 -1.97
N PRO A 363 -45.10 1.04 -3.12
CA PRO A 363 -43.76 1.55 -3.40
C PRO A 363 -43.78 3.08 -3.42
N ARG A 364 -42.68 3.67 -2.97
CA ARG A 364 -42.44 5.11 -2.85
C ARG A 364 -41.04 5.41 -3.38
N CYS A 365 -40.94 6.51 -4.11
CA CYS A 365 -39.66 7.03 -4.55
C CYS A 365 -38.96 7.71 -3.37
N LYS A 366 -37.76 7.27 -2.98
CA LYS A 366 -37.01 7.89 -1.87
C LYS A 366 -36.74 9.39 -2.07
N VAL A 367 -36.74 9.85 -3.32
CA VAL A 367 -36.37 11.24 -3.66
C VAL A 367 -37.54 12.20 -3.51
N CYS A 368 -38.73 11.84 -4.00
CA CYS A 368 -39.91 12.72 -3.97
C CYS A 368 -41.08 12.19 -3.14
N GLN A 369 -40.93 11.02 -2.54
CA GLN A 369 -41.90 10.33 -1.70
C GLN A 369 -43.22 9.93 -2.39
N LYS A 370 -43.35 10.16 -3.70
CA LYS A 370 -44.52 9.74 -4.49
C LYS A 370 -44.42 8.30 -4.97
N SER A 371 -45.57 7.68 -5.23
CA SER A 371 -45.64 6.31 -5.75
C SER A 371 -45.14 6.22 -7.19
N PRO A 372 -44.16 5.36 -7.48
CA PRO A 372 -43.76 5.05 -8.84
C PRO A 372 -44.71 4.03 -9.50
N ARG A 373 -44.68 3.96 -10.83
CA ARG A 373 -45.42 2.96 -11.63
C ARG A 373 -44.47 2.02 -12.35
N ILE A 374 -44.87 0.77 -12.56
CA ILE A 374 -44.10 -0.16 -13.38
C ILE A 374 -44.18 0.30 -14.84
N ARG A 375 -43.04 0.36 -15.52
CA ARG A 375 -42.93 0.70 -16.93
C ARG A 375 -41.89 -0.21 -17.60
N ASP A 376 -42.19 -0.59 -18.83
CA ASP A 376 -41.28 -1.35 -19.67
C ASP A 376 -40.14 -0.45 -20.19
N THR A 377 -38.93 -0.98 -20.21
CA THR A 377 -37.71 -0.29 -20.65
C THR A 377 -36.79 -1.26 -21.37
N ASP A 378 -36.37 -0.89 -22.58
CA ASP A 378 -35.52 -1.76 -23.40
C ASP A 378 -34.05 -1.62 -23.00
N HIS A 379 -33.32 -2.73 -23.05
CA HIS A 379 -31.92 -2.80 -22.68
C HIS A 379 -31.13 -3.67 -23.64
N LEU A 380 -29.86 -3.29 -23.85
CA LEU A 380 -28.87 -4.10 -24.55
C LEU A 380 -28.15 -5.05 -23.58
N PHE A 381 -27.89 -6.26 -24.06
CA PHE A 381 -27.21 -7.33 -23.33
C PHE A 381 -26.02 -7.83 -24.12
N LEU A 382 -24.90 -8.09 -23.43
CA LEU A 382 -23.78 -8.83 -23.98
C LEU A 382 -24.06 -10.33 -23.88
N GLU A 383 -24.03 -11.02 -25.02
CA GLU A 383 -24.30 -12.45 -25.15
C GLU A 383 -23.08 -13.30 -24.74
N LEU A 384 -22.77 -13.29 -23.43
CA LEU A 384 -21.71 -14.12 -22.86
C LEU A 384 -21.82 -15.63 -23.20
N PRO A 385 -23.01 -16.26 -23.25
CA PRO A 385 -23.12 -17.67 -23.59
C PRO A 385 -22.50 -18.00 -24.95
N LEU A 386 -22.60 -17.09 -25.91
CA LEU A 386 -22.08 -17.28 -27.27
C LEU A 386 -20.55 -17.12 -27.35
N LEU A 387 -19.94 -16.40 -26.40
CA LEU A 387 -18.50 -16.19 -26.31
C LEU A 387 -17.78 -17.22 -25.43
N LYS A 388 -18.53 -18.16 -24.84
CA LYS A 388 -18.05 -19.11 -23.82
C LYS A 388 -16.82 -19.89 -24.27
N ASP A 389 -16.86 -20.51 -25.45
CA ASP A 389 -15.78 -21.40 -25.90
C ASP A 389 -14.44 -20.66 -26.09
N GLN A 390 -14.49 -19.45 -26.63
CA GLN A 390 -13.31 -18.59 -26.79
C GLN A 390 -12.75 -18.16 -25.43
N LEU A 391 -13.66 -17.80 -24.51
CA LEU A 391 -13.30 -17.40 -23.16
C LEU A 391 -12.67 -18.55 -22.36
N GLU A 392 -13.27 -19.75 -22.39
CA GLU A 392 -12.74 -20.93 -21.69
C GLU A 392 -11.36 -21.31 -22.21
N LYS A 393 -11.14 -21.22 -23.54
CA LYS A 393 -9.81 -21.45 -24.14
C LYS A 393 -8.77 -20.45 -23.61
N TYR A 394 -9.15 -19.17 -23.50
CA TYR A 394 -8.30 -18.14 -22.91
C TYR A 394 -8.00 -18.42 -21.43
N ILE A 395 -9.02 -18.69 -20.61
CA ILE A 395 -8.89 -18.95 -19.16
C ILE A 395 -8.03 -20.18 -18.92
N ASN A 396 -8.28 -21.29 -19.60
CA ASN A 396 -7.53 -22.55 -19.42
C ASN A 396 -6.04 -22.39 -19.76
N LYS A 397 -5.72 -21.58 -20.78
CA LYS A 397 -4.33 -21.29 -21.14
C LYS A 397 -3.67 -20.32 -20.15
N MET A 398 -4.32 -19.19 -19.87
CA MET A 398 -3.69 -18.09 -19.12
C MET A 398 -3.67 -18.31 -17.62
N SER A 399 -4.62 -19.07 -17.06
CA SER A 399 -4.58 -19.43 -15.63
C SER A 399 -3.31 -20.20 -15.25
N VAL A 400 -2.81 -21.03 -16.17
CA VAL A 400 -1.55 -21.78 -15.99
C VAL A 400 -0.34 -20.92 -16.36
N VAL A 401 -0.31 -20.36 -17.57
CA VAL A 401 0.85 -19.57 -18.07
C VAL A 401 1.11 -18.33 -17.22
N GLY A 402 0.05 -17.66 -16.79
CA GLY A 402 0.11 -16.46 -15.97
C GLY A 402 0.11 -16.74 -14.46
N LEU A 403 0.15 -18.00 -14.04
CA LEU A 403 0.21 -18.43 -12.65
C LEU A 403 -0.86 -17.74 -11.78
N TRP A 404 -2.12 -17.83 -12.20
CA TRP A 404 -3.21 -17.17 -11.50
C TRP A 404 -3.30 -17.66 -10.05
N SER A 405 -3.67 -16.74 -9.17
CA SER A 405 -3.94 -17.05 -7.77
C SER A 405 -5.11 -18.04 -7.64
N GLN A 406 -5.03 -18.95 -6.66
CA GLN A 406 -5.99 -20.06 -6.53
C GLN A 406 -7.42 -19.57 -6.29
N ASN A 407 -7.59 -18.51 -5.48
CA ASN A 407 -8.88 -17.85 -5.27
C ASN A 407 -9.46 -17.27 -6.58
N ALA A 408 -8.63 -16.72 -7.47
CA ALA A 408 -9.06 -16.25 -8.78
C ALA A 408 -9.56 -17.40 -9.66
N ILE A 409 -8.82 -18.52 -9.70
CA ILE A 409 -9.19 -19.73 -10.46
C ILE A 409 -10.50 -20.30 -9.94
N GLN A 410 -10.64 -20.46 -8.63
CA GLN A 410 -11.85 -21.00 -7.99
C GLN A 410 -13.08 -20.14 -8.30
N THR A 411 -12.96 -18.82 -8.15
CA THR A 411 -14.05 -17.87 -8.43
C THR A 411 -14.46 -17.91 -9.90
N THR A 412 -13.48 -17.91 -10.81
CA THR A 412 -13.72 -17.96 -12.26
C THR A 412 -14.38 -19.27 -12.66
N ASN A 413 -13.89 -20.41 -12.16
CA ASN A 413 -14.48 -21.72 -12.44
C ASN A 413 -15.88 -21.89 -11.84
N SER A 414 -16.21 -21.22 -10.74
CA SER A 414 -17.59 -21.19 -10.23
C SER A 414 -18.53 -20.55 -11.24
N TRP A 415 -18.15 -19.39 -11.78
CA TRP A 415 -18.93 -18.68 -12.80
C TRP A 415 -19.12 -19.49 -14.09
N LEU A 416 -18.08 -20.19 -14.55
CA LEU A 416 -18.17 -21.05 -15.73
C LEU A 416 -19.11 -22.25 -15.50
N ARG A 417 -19.03 -22.90 -14.32
CA ARG A 417 -19.88 -24.04 -13.96
C ARG A 417 -21.36 -23.68 -13.79
N GLU A 418 -21.66 -22.50 -13.25
CA GLU A 418 -23.03 -21.99 -13.13
C GLU A 418 -23.69 -21.71 -14.50
N GLY A 419 -22.88 -21.58 -15.56
CA GLY A 419 -23.31 -21.21 -16.89
C GLY A 419 -23.33 -19.70 -17.06
N LEU A 420 -22.60 -19.21 -18.07
CA LEU A 420 -22.62 -17.80 -18.43
C LEU A 420 -24.03 -17.42 -18.92
N ARG A 421 -24.52 -16.26 -18.50
CA ARG A 421 -25.83 -15.71 -18.89
C ARG A 421 -25.64 -14.38 -19.60
N PRO A 422 -26.58 -13.96 -20.47
CA PRO A 422 -26.54 -12.61 -21.03
C PRO A 422 -26.50 -11.56 -19.93
N ARG A 423 -25.67 -10.52 -20.10
CA ARG A 423 -25.50 -9.46 -19.09
C ARG A 423 -25.92 -8.12 -19.66
N CYS A 424 -26.84 -7.44 -18.99
CA CYS A 424 -27.31 -6.12 -19.39
C CYS A 424 -26.18 -5.08 -19.26
N ILE A 425 -25.85 -4.43 -20.39
CA ILE A 425 -24.77 -3.43 -20.49
C ILE A 425 -25.27 -1.99 -20.54
N THR A 426 -26.57 -1.75 -20.38
CA THR A 426 -27.16 -0.38 -20.42
C THR A 426 -27.93 -0.08 -19.14
N ARG A 427 -28.05 1.20 -18.77
CA ARG A 427 -28.82 1.66 -17.61
C ARG A 427 -29.56 2.95 -17.91
N ASP A 428 -30.72 3.09 -17.27
CA ASP A 428 -31.53 4.31 -17.25
C ASP A 428 -30.98 5.34 -16.26
N LEU A 429 -29.76 5.80 -16.51
CA LEU A 429 -29.07 6.83 -15.72
C LEU A 429 -28.69 8.01 -16.62
N LYS A 430 -28.39 9.16 -16.01
CA LYS A 430 -27.86 10.32 -16.74
C LYS A 430 -26.34 10.45 -16.59
N TRP A 431 -25.78 9.98 -15.48
CA TRP A 431 -24.33 9.98 -15.25
C TRP A 431 -23.67 8.67 -15.67
N GLY A 432 -23.15 8.66 -16.90
CA GLY A 432 -22.47 7.52 -17.53
C GLY A 432 -22.07 7.83 -18.98
N VAL A 433 -21.36 6.90 -19.63
CA VAL A 433 -21.04 7.00 -21.07
C VAL A 433 -22.33 6.82 -21.88
N PRO A 434 -22.71 7.77 -22.77
CA PRO A 434 -23.94 7.66 -23.56
C PRO A 434 -23.84 6.53 -24.59
N VAL A 435 -24.95 5.83 -24.81
CA VAL A 435 -25.03 4.75 -25.81
C VAL A 435 -25.17 5.35 -27.21
N PRO A 436 -24.29 5.05 -28.18
CA PRO A 436 -24.30 5.66 -29.52
C PRO A 436 -25.31 4.94 -30.43
N HIS A 437 -26.59 4.92 -30.03
CA HIS A 437 -27.68 4.28 -30.76
C HIS A 437 -28.98 5.06 -30.56
N GLU A 438 -29.71 5.35 -31.65
CA GLU A 438 -30.89 6.23 -31.64
C GLU A 438 -31.95 5.80 -30.61
N LYS A 439 -32.30 4.51 -30.58
CA LYS A 439 -33.24 3.91 -29.62
C LYS A 439 -32.81 4.05 -28.14
N TYR A 440 -31.51 4.20 -27.87
CA TYR A 440 -30.93 4.21 -26.53
C TYR A 440 -30.28 5.54 -26.16
N SER A 441 -30.59 6.61 -26.90
CA SER A 441 -30.01 7.96 -26.74
C SER A 441 -30.19 8.56 -25.34
N ASP A 442 -31.24 8.16 -24.62
CA ASP A 442 -31.52 8.61 -23.26
C ASP A 442 -30.84 7.76 -22.16
N LYS A 443 -30.07 6.74 -22.54
CA LYS A 443 -29.41 5.77 -21.65
C LYS A 443 -27.89 5.90 -21.70
N VAL A 444 -27.28 5.32 -20.67
CA VAL A 444 -25.83 5.19 -20.56
C VAL A 444 -25.41 3.72 -20.48
N PHE A 445 -24.15 3.45 -20.75
CA PHE A 445 -23.57 2.14 -20.46
C PHE A 445 -23.55 1.86 -18.97
N TYR A 446 -23.75 0.58 -18.63
CA TYR A 446 -23.64 0.12 -17.27
C TYR A 446 -22.19 0.09 -16.83
N VAL A 447 -21.90 0.58 -15.62
CA VAL A 447 -20.54 0.66 -15.08
C VAL A 447 -19.77 -0.67 -15.10
N TRP A 448 -20.47 -1.81 -15.00
CA TRP A 448 -19.83 -3.13 -15.07
C TRP A 448 -19.30 -3.50 -16.46
N PHE A 449 -19.76 -2.81 -17.50
CA PHE A 449 -19.28 -2.95 -18.87
C PHE A 449 -18.12 -1.98 -19.16
N ASP A 450 -18.24 -0.70 -18.80
CA ASP A 450 -17.27 0.31 -19.21
C ASP A 450 -16.15 0.59 -18.19
N ALA A 451 -16.31 0.27 -16.90
CA ALA A 451 -15.25 0.53 -15.92
C ALA A 451 -13.92 -0.19 -16.26
N PRO A 452 -13.89 -1.47 -16.68
CA PRO A 452 -12.64 -2.10 -17.14
C PRO A 452 -12.07 -1.46 -18.42
N ILE A 453 -12.90 -0.88 -19.29
CA ILE A 453 -12.46 -0.10 -20.46
C ILE A 453 -11.70 1.16 -20.00
N GLY A 454 -11.96 1.63 -18.76
CA GLY A 454 -11.22 2.67 -18.08
C GLY A 454 -9.70 2.48 -18.12
N TYR A 455 -9.19 1.24 -18.01
CA TYR A 455 -7.73 1.03 -18.10
C TYR A 455 -7.17 1.44 -19.47
N VAL A 456 -7.92 1.15 -20.53
CA VAL A 456 -7.57 1.47 -21.92
C VAL A 456 -7.66 2.96 -22.15
N SER A 457 -8.76 3.59 -21.74
CA SER A 457 -8.97 5.03 -21.95
C SER A 457 -8.03 5.90 -21.12
N ILE A 458 -7.67 5.50 -19.91
CA ILE A 458 -6.64 6.17 -19.11
C ILE A 458 -5.27 6.04 -19.80
N THR A 459 -4.95 4.88 -20.39
CA THR A 459 -3.73 4.73 -21.19
C THR A 459 -3.77 5.62 -22.44
N SER A 460 -4.94 5.82 -23.05
CA SER A 460 -5.15 6.79 -24.13
C SER A 460 -4.99 8.24 -23.70
N CYS A 461 -5.23 8.57 -22.42
CA CYS A 461 -4.93 9.89 -21.86
C CYS A 461 -3.43 10.08 -21.63
N TYR A 462 -2.72 8.99 -21.30
CA TYR A 462 -1.27 8.98 -21.11
C TYR A 462 -0.51 9.11 -22.43
N THR A 463 -0.95 8.44 -23.50
CA THR A 463 -0.32 8.49 -24.81
C THR A 463 -1.32 8.27 -25.96
N PRO A 464 -1.20 9.00 -27.08
CA PRO A 464 -2.01 8.72 -28.27
C PRO A 464 -1.70 7.34 -28.88
N GLU A 465 -0.52 6.77 -28.62
CA GLU A 465 -0.10 5.47 -29.13
C GLU A 465 -0.48 4.30 -28.19
N TRP A 466 -1.57 4.45 -27.43
CA TRP A 466 -2.01 3.48 -26.42
C TRP A 466 -2.26 2.08 -26.97
N GLU A 467 -2.62 1.96 -28.25
CA GLU A 467 -2.81 0.68 -28.92
C GLU A 467 -1.53 -0.16 -28.94
N LYS A 468 -0.34 0.46 -28.89
CA LYS A 468 0.91 -0.31 -28.76
C LYS A 468 0.98 -1.11 -27.47
N TRP A 469 0.30 -0.67 -26.41
CA TRP A 469 0.18 -1.39 -25.14
C TRP A 469 -1.00 -2.37 -25.13
N TRP A 470 -2.17 -1.94 -25.60
CA TRP A 470 -3.42 -2.68 -25.45
C TRP A 470 -3.82 -3.55 -26.66
N LYS A 471 -3.15 -3.44 -27.79
CA LYS A 471 -3.38 -4.24 -29.01
C LYS A 471 -2.08 -4.89 -29.52
N ASN A 472 -1.28 -5.43 -28.60
CA ASN A 472 0.05 -5.99 -28.87
C ASN A 472 0.37 -7.19 -27.95
N PRO A 473 -0.48 -8.24 -27.96
CA PRO A 473 -0.36 -9.37 -27.02
C PRO A 473 0.93 -10.18 -27.18
N GLU A 474 1.65 -10.05 -28.29
CA GLU A 474 2.90 -10.76 -28.55
C GLU A 474 4.10 -10.12 -27.82
N ASN A 475 4.03 -8.83 -27.53
CA ASN A 475 5.15 -8.07 -26.93
C ASN A 475 4.83 -7.48 -25.55
N VAL A 476 3.57 -7.50 -25.12
CA VAL A 476 3.11 -6.90 -23.86
C VAL A 476 2.50 -7.94 -22.94
N GLU A 477 2.96 -7.95 -21.69
CA GLU A 477 2.37 -8.76 -20.63
C GLU A 477 1.50 -7.89 -19.71
N LEU A 478 0.20 -8.18 -19.64
CA LEU A 478 -0.72 -7.47 -18.75
C LEU A 478 -0.85 -8.17 -17.39
N TYR A 479 -0.57 -7.43 -16.32
CA TYR A 479 -0.75 -7.82 -14.92
C TYR A 479 -1.85 -6.98 -14.27
N GLN A 480 -2.82 -7.62 -13.63
CA GLN A 480 -3.93 -6.93 -12.96
C GLN A 480 -4.00 -7.26 -11.47
N PHE A 481 -4.14 -6.23 -10.64
CA PHE A 481 -4.19 -6.33 -9.17
C PHE A 481 -5.54 -5.88 -8.64
N MET A 482 -6.19 -6.71 -7.83
CA MET A 482 -7.53 -6.42 -7.32
C MET A 482 -7.91 -7.24 -6.09
N GLY A 483 -8.97 -6.81 -5.39
CA GLY A 483 -9.67 -7.67 -4.42
C GLY A 483 -10.56 -8.71 -5.11
N LYS A 484 -10.88 -9.79 -4.40
CA LYS A 484 -11.64 -10.95 -4.92
C LYS A 484 -12.98 -10.62 -5.59
N ASP A 485 -13.66 -9.56 -5.16
CA ASP A 485 -14.97 -9.18 -5.71
C ASP A 485 -14.91 -8.75 -7.18
N ASN A 486 -13.74 -8.31 -7.65
CA ASN A 486 -13.52 -7.86 -9.01
C ASN A 486 -13.14 -8.99 -9.98
N VAL A 487 -12.90 -10.21 -9.50
CA VAL A 487 -12.40 -11.32 -10.32
C VAL A 487 -13.28 -11.61 -11.54
N PRO A 488 -14.61 -11.82 -11.40
CA PRO A 488 -15.45 -12.17 -12.56
C PRO A 488 -15.44 -11.09 -13.65
N PHE A 489 -15.23 -9.83 -13.29
CA PHE A 489 -15.15 -8.76 -14.26
C PHE A 489 -13.91 -8.84 -15.14
N HIS A 490 -12.80 -9.27 -14.57
CA HIS A 490 -11.49 -9.28 -15.23
C HIS A 490 -11.15 -10.64 -15.83
N THR A 491 -11.80 -11.72 -15.37
CA THR A 491 -11.61 -13.06 -15.94
C THR A 491 -12.72 -13.48 -16.89
N VAL A 492 -13.91 -12.86 -16.82
CA VAL A 492 -15.07 -13.17 -17.67
C VAL A 492 -15.51 -11.95 -18.47
N MET A 493 -16.04 -10.91 -17.82
CA MET A 493 -16.73 -9.81 -18.52
C MET A 493 -15.84 -9.05 -19.51
N PHE A 494 -14.69 -8.57 -19.05
CA PHE A 494 -13.79 -7.74 -19.84
C PHE A 494 -13.06 -8.55 -20.93
N PRO A 495 -12.52 -9.75 -20.67
CA PRO A 495 -12.00 -10.59 -21.73
C PRO A 495 -13.06 -10.97 -22.77
N SER A 496 -14.31 -11.27 -22.39
CA SER A 496 -15.40 -11.49 -23.34
C SER A 496 -15.69 -10.24 -24.19
N THR A 497 -15.68 -9.06 -23.57
CA THR A 497 -15.83 -7.77 -24.27
C THR A 497 -14.73 -7.57 -25.30
N GLN A 498 -13.46 -7.83 -24.94
CA GLN A 498 -12.32 -7.72 -25.84
C GLN A 498 -12.37 -8.77 -26.97
N LEU A 499 -12.57 -10.05 -26.64
CA LEU A 499 -12.67 -11.15 -27.60
C LEU A 499 -13.81 -10.93 -28.61
N GLY A 500 -14.96 -10.45 -28.14
CA GLY A 500 -16.12 -10.18 -29.00
C GLY A 500 -15.87 -9.10 -30.05
N THR A 501 -14.89 -8.21 -29.85
CA THR A 501 -14.53 -7.22 -30.90
C THR A 501 -13.86 -7.85 -32.12
N GLY A 502 -13.24 -9.02 -31.97
CA GLY A 502 -12.41 -9.65 -33.01
C GLY A 502 -11.07 -8.96 -33.26
N GLU A 503 -10.66 -8.00 -32.42
CA GLU A 503 -9.38 -7.29 -32.54
C GLU A 503 -8.27 -7.96 -31.72
N ASN A 504 -7.01 -7.66 -32.05
CA ASN A 504 -5.83 -8.28 -31.42
C ASN A 504 -5.48 -7.66 -30.05
N TRP A 505 -6.39 -7.76 -29.09
CA TRP A 505 -6.21 -7.18 -27.75
C TRP A 505 -5.12 -7.88 -26.91
N THR A 506 -4.37 -7.08 -26.17
CA THR A 506 -3.56 -7.54 -25.03
C THR A 506 -4.49 -7.97 -23.91
N LEU A 507 -4.73 -9.27 -23.78
CA LEU A 507 -5.51 -9.84 -22.69
C LEU A 507 -4.64 -10.01 -21.44
N MET A 508 -5.29 -10.09 -20.27
CA MET A 508 -4.58 -10.27 -19.01
C MET A 508 -3.78 -11.58 -19.01
N LYS A 509 -2.48 -11.47 -18.75
CA LYS A 509 -1.61 -12.63 -18.52
C LYS A 509 -1.78 -13.11 -17.08
N THR A 510 -1.59 -12.23 -16.10
CA THR A 510 -1.54 -12.57 -14.67
C THR A 510 -2.52 -11.74 -13.85
N ILE A 511 -3.21 -12.39 -12.91
CA ILE A 511 -4.10 -11.75 -11.93
C ILE A 511 -3.61 -11.99 -10.50
N SER A 512 -3.38 -10.90 -9.76
CA SER A 512 -3.04 -10.94 -8.34
C SER A 512 -4.25 -10.52 -7.52
N VAL A 513 -4.83 -11.49 -6.82
CA VAL A 513 -6.07 -11.32 -6.06
C VAL A 513 -5.81 -11.40 -4.58
N THR A 514 -6.39 -10.47 -3.82
CA THR A 514 -6.37 -10.52 -2.35
C THR A 514 -7.73 -10.82 -1.74
N GLU A 515 -7.70 -11.47 -0.59
CA GLU A 515 -8.79 -11.56 0.37
C GLU A 515 -8.94 -10.24 1.14
N TYR A 516 -9.79 -10.18 2.17
CA TYR A 516 -10.04 -8.94 2.89
C TYR A 516 -9.04 -8.69 4.02
N LEU A 517 -8.63 -7.42 4.17
CA LEU A 517 -8.05 -6.92 5.40
C LEU A 517 -9.19 -6.47 6.33
N ASN A 518 -9.27 -7.04 7.52
CA ASN A 518 -10.20 -6.69 8.59
C ASN A 518 -9.54 -5.72 9.59
N TYR A 519 -10.33 -5.09 10.47
CA TYR A 519 -9.86 -4.07 11.43
C TYR A 519 -10.28 -4.40 12.86
N GLU A 520 -9.32 -4.66 13.73
CA GLU A 520 -9.51 -5.04 15.14
C GLU A 520 -10.55 -6.18 15.31
N ALA A 521 -11.65 -5.96 16.01
CA ALA A 521 -12.66 -7.01 16.24
C ALA A 521 -13.70 -7.13 15.10
N GLY A 522 -13.54 -6.39 13.99
CA GLY A 522 -14.57 -6.28 12.95
C GLY A 522 -14.03 -6.02 11.55
N LYS A 523 -14.92 -5.57 10.66
CA LYS A 523 -14.60 -5.23 9.26
C LYS A 523 -14.43 -3.72 9.12
N PHE A 524 -13.61 -3.29 8.15
CA PHE A 524 -13.71 -1.93 7.65
C PHE A 524 -15.13 -1.66 7.16
N SER A 525 -15.64 -0.47 7.39
CA SER A 525 -16.95 -0.06 6.89
C SER A 525 -16.88 1.34 6.34
N LYS A 526 -17.04 1.49 5.02
CA LYS A 526 -17.11 2.80 4.36
C LYS A 526 -18.34 3.59 4.81
N SER A 527 -19.52 2.96 4.77
CA SER A 527 -20.77 3.62 5.17
C SER A 527 -20.82 4.02 6.64
N LYS A 528 -20.22 3.21 7.53
CA LYS A 528 -20.13 3.52 8.95
C LYS A 528 -18.84 4.23 9.32
N GLY A 529 -17.94 4.55 8.38
CA GLY A 529 -16.62 5.13 8.66
C GLY A 529 -15.78 4.38 9.71
N ILE A 530 -15.81 3.04 9.74
CA ILE A 530 -15.09 2.21 10.71
C ILE A 530 -13.75 1.76 10.12
N GLY A 531 -12.67 1.93 10.88
CA GLY A 531 -11.30 1.62 10.49
C GLY A 531 -10.45 2.85 10.19
N VAL A 532 -9.20 2.62 9.80
CA VAL A 532 -8.26 3.66 9.35
C VAL A 532 -8.42 3.90 7.85
N PHE A 533 -8.68 5.14 7.48
CA PHE A 533 -8.72 5.59 6.09
C PHE A 533 -7.39 6.18 5.63
N GLY A 534 -7.23 6.37 4.32
CA GLY A 534 -5.96 6.87 3.78
C GLY A 534 -5.55 8.24 4.31
N ASN A 535 -6.52 9.13 4.51
CA ASN A 535 -6.31 10.43 5.15
C ASN A 535 -6.04 10.29 6.66
N ASP A 536 -6.73 9.37 7.35
CA ASP A 536 -6.49 9.08 8.77
C ASP A 536 -5.02 8.66 9.01
N ALA A 537 -4.45 7.85 8.12
CA ALA A 537 -3.07 7.37 8.22
C ALA A 537 -2.05 8.51 8.11
N LYS A 538 -2.30 9.48 7.22
CA LYS A 538 -1.48 10.70 7.05
C LYS A 538 -1.47 11.58 8.29
N ASP A 539 -2.56 11.57 9.07
CA ASP A 539 -2.70 12.34 10.30
C ASP A 539 -2.12 11.62 11.54
N THR A 540 -1.24 10.65 11.33
CA THR A 540 -0.46 9.99 12.39
C THR A 540 1.01 10.38 12.28
N ASP A 541 1.74 10.29 13.40
CA ASP A 541 3.20 10.49 13.40
C ASP A 541 3.96 9.23 12.92
N ILE A 542 3.25 8.25 12.37
CA ILE A 542 3.81 7.00 11.87
C ILE A 542 4.26 7.22 10.42
N PRO A 543 5.55 7.04 10.08
CA PRO A 543 6.04 7.20 8.72
C PRO A 543 5.31 6.28 7.73
N VAL A 544 5.11 6.75 6.50
CA VAL A 544 4.49 5.98 5.41
C VAL A 544 5.11 4.59 5.24
N GLU A 545 6.41 4.46 5.42
CA GLU A 545 7.10 3.18 5.23
C GLU A 545 6.70 2.10 6.23
N VAL A 546 6.33 2.51 7.45
CA VAL A 546 5.82 1.59 8.45
C VAL A 546 4.44 1.08 8.03
N TRP A 547 3.58 1.95 7.48
CA TRP A 547 2.29 1.55 6.94
C TRP A 547 2.43 0.59 5.76
N ARG A 548 3.31 0.92 4.80
CA ARG A 548 3.58 0.06 3.64
C ARG A 548 4.10 -1.31 4.09
N TYR A 549 5.13 -1.34 4.94
CA TYR A 549 5.70 -2.57 5.48
C TYR A 549 4.65 -3.43 6.20
N TYR A 550 3.91 -2.83 7.13
CA TYR A 550 2.91 -3.53 7.93
C TYR A 550 1.80 -4.14 7.07
N LEU A 551 1.29 -3.39 6.09
CA LEU A 551 0.25 -3.88 5.20
C LEU A 551 0.76 -5.00 4.29
N LEU A 552 2.01 -4.92 3.82
CA LEU A 552 2.60 -5.90 2.92
C LEU A 552 3.02 -7.20 3.64
N THR A 553 3.53 -7.12 4.87
CA THR A 553 3.81 -8.32 5.68
C THR A 553 2.51 -9.06 6.06
N ASN A 554 1.41 -8.30 6.21
CA ASN A 554 0.07 -8.81 6.46
C ASN A 554 -0.83 -8.83 5.22
N ARG A 555 -0.25 -8.87 4.01
CA ARG A 555 -1.02 -8.90 2.76
C ARG A 555 -1.94 -10.13 2.73
N PRO A 556 -3.27 -9.96 2.52
CA PRO A 556 -4.23 -11.07 2.54
C PRO A 556 -4.19 -11.87 1.22
N GLU A 557 -3.15 -12.68 0.99
CA GLU A 557 -2.98 -13.41 -0.28
C GLU A 557 -3.80 -14.71 -0.38
N VAL A 558 -3.99 -15.41 0.75
CA VAL A 558 -4.63 -16.73 0.81
C VAL A 558 -5.93 -16.70 1.62
N SER A 559 -5.93 -15.94 2.71
CA SER A 559 -7.06 -15.77 3.62
C SER A 559 -7.18 -14.31 4.04
N ASP A 560 -8.33 -13.95 4.60
CA ASP A 560 -8.50 -12.67 5.27
C ASP A 560 -7.40 -12.47 6.33
N THR A 561 -6.93 -11.23 6.49
CA THR A 561 -5.96 -10.84 7.53
C THR A 561 -6.55 -9.77 8.42
N LEU A 562 -5.91 -9.52 9.58
CA LEU A 562 -6.42 -8.59 10.57
C LEU A 562 -5.41 -7.51 10.88
N PHE A 563 -5.82 -6.24 10.72
CA PHE A 563 -5.09 -5.10 11.23
C PHE A 563 -5.33 -4.97 12.74
N THR A 564 -4.26 -4.90 13.54
CA THR A 564 -4.33 -4.46 14.94
C THR A 564 -3.18 -3.51 15.26
N TRP A 565 -3.45 -2.51 16.10
CA TRP A 565 -2.41 -1.56 16.53
C TRP A 565 -1.24 -2.21 17.29
N PRO A 566 -1.45 -3.19 18.20
CA PRO A 566 -0.35 -3.90 18.86
C PRO A 566 0.52 -4.70 17.90
N ASP A 567 -0.07 -5.32 16.87
CA ASP A 567 0.71 -6.02 15.85
C ASP A 567 1.53 -5.02 15.02
N LEU A 568 0.97 -3.86 14.64
CA LEU A 568 1.74 -2.81 13.97
C LEU A 568 2.94 -2.34 14.80
N GLN A 569 2.74 -2.12 16.10
CA GLN A 569 3.81 -1.80 17.03
C GLN A 569 4.87 -2.90 17.08
N SER A 570 4.45 -4.17 17.19
CA SER A 570 5.35 -5.31 17.24
C SER A 570 6.22 -5.40 15.97
N LYS A 571 5.62 -5.22 14.79
CA LYS A 571 6.34 -5.22 13.51
C LYS A 571 7.31 -4.05 13.39
N LEU A 572 6.90 -2.85 13.77
CA LEU A 572 7.78 -1.68 13.78
C LEU A 572 8.95 -1.86 14.75
N ASN A 573 8.69 -2.18 16.02
CA ASN A 573 9.73 -2.22 17.04
C ASN A 573 10.65 -3.44 16.87
N SER A 574 10.10 -4.62 16.58
CA SER A 574 10.88 -5.85 16.55
C SER A 574 11.56 -6.09 15.20
N GLU A 575 10.87 -5.85 14.09
CA GLU A 575 11.40 -6.18 12.75
C GLU A 575 12.07 -4.99 12.08
N LEU A 576 11.45 -3.80 12.11
CA LEU A 576 12.06 -2.62 11.49
C LEU A 576 13.13 -1.99 12.37
N LEU A 577 12.85 -1.69 13.63
CA LEU A 577 13.80 -1.01 14.52
C LEU A 577 14.91 -1.96 15.00
N ASN A 578 14.56 -3.08 15.64
CA ASN A 578 15.52 -3.96 16.32
C ASN A 578 16.30 -4.90 15.38
N ASN A 579 15.82 -5.14 14.16
CA ASN A 579 16.52 -5.95 13.16
C ASN A 579 17.11 -5.07 12.05
N LEU A 580 16.29 -4.57 11.12
CA LEU A 580 16.75 -3.84 9.94
C LEU A 580 17.48 -2.54 10.25
N GLY A 581 16.84 -1.65 11.03
CA GLY A 581 17.40 -0.38 11.45
C GLY A 581 18.64 -0.57 12.32
N ASN A 582 18.63 -1.54 13.23
CA ASN A 582 19.78 -1.88 14.06
C ASN A 582 20.98 -2.36 13.25
N PHE A 583 20.79 -3.25 12.27
CA PHE A 583 21.88 -3.72 11.40
C PHE A 583 22.54 -2.55 10.68
N ILE A 584 21.74 -1.76 9.95
CA ILE A 584 22.25 -0.63 9.15
C ILE A 584 22.94 0.40 10.05
N ASN A 585 22.32 0.76 11.17
CA ASN A 585 22.89 1.73 12.10
C ASN A 585 24.22 1.23 12.70
N ARG A 586 24.33 -0.04 13.10
CA ARG A 586 25.59 -0.62 13.62
C ARG A 586 26.71 -0.55 12.60
N VAL A 587 26.41 -0.87 11.34
CA VAL A 587 27.40 -0.85 10.24
C VAL A 587 27.88 0.57 9.99
N LEU A 588 26.95 1.49 9.70
CA LEU A 588 27.29 2.85 9.29
C LEU A 588 27.88 3.66 10.44
N SER A 589 27.34 3.54 11.66
CA SER A 589 27.89 4.22 12.84
C SER A 589 29.29 3.73 13.21
N PHE A 590 29.62 2.45 12.97
CA PHE A 590 30.98 1.97 13.20
C PHE A 590 31.98 2.56 12.22
N ILE A 591 31.61 2.62 10.94
CA ILE A 591 32.46 3.22 9.89
C ILE A 591 32.65 4.71 10.12
N ALA A 592 31.60 5.42 10.55
CA ALA A 592 31.65 6.85 10.82
C ALA A 592 32.47 7.24 12.07
N LYS A 593 32.89 6.29 12.91
CA LYS A 593 33.77 6.61 14.04
C LYS A 593 35.14 7.11 13.55
N PRO A 594 35.78 8.05 14.29
CA PRO A 594 37.11 8.54 13.94
C PRO A 594 38.14 7.43 13.79
N ALA A 595 39.20 7.70 13.03
CA ALA A 595 40.35 6.81 12.90
C ALA A 595 40.91 6.41 14.29
N GLY A 596 41.22 5.13 14.47
CA GLY A 596 41.60 4.54 15.75
C GLY A 596 40.42 4.00 16.59
N GLN A 597 39.17 4.33 16.22
CA GLN A 597 37.95 3.74 16.78
C GLN A 597 36.99 3.19 15.71
N GLY A 598 37.25 3.51 14.44
CA GLY A 598 36.54 3.07 13.24
C GLY A 598 37.29 3.51 11.97
N TYR A 599 36.57 3.96 10.94
CA TYR A 599 37.15 4.20 9.61
C TYR A 599 36.96 5.64 9.08
N ASP A 600 36.67 6.60 9.96
CA ASP A 600 36.51 8.02 9.63
C ASP A 600 35.56 8.28 8.45
N SER A 601 34.41 7.63 8.49
CA SER A 601 33.37 7.67 7.45
C SER A 601 33.82 7.17 6.08
N THR A 602 34.93 6.44 5.98
CA THR A 602 35.48 5.95 4.72
C THR A 602 35.38 4.44 4.66
N ILE A 603 34.87 3.89 3.56
CA ILE A 603 34.81 2.44 3.36
C ILE A 603 36.23 1.88 3.25
N PRO A 604 36.62 0.90 4.09
CA PRO A 604 37.99 0.41 4.10
C PRO A 604 38.33 -0.40 2.84
N ALA A 605 39.59 -0.35 2.44
CA ALA A 605 40.15 -1.31 1.49
C ALA A 605 40.27 -2.68 2.15
N ILE A 606 40.13 -3.75 1.36
CA ILE A 606 40.47 -5.10 1.79
C ILE A 606 41.97 -5.26 1.52
N PRO A 607 42.80 -5.47 2.56
CA PRO A 607 44.22 -5.71 2.37
C PRO A 607 44.51 -7.04 1.66
N ASP A 608 45.62 -7.12 0.92
CA ASP A 608 45.98 -8.30 0.11
C ASP A 608 46.23 -9.58 0.93
N ASP A 609 46.46 -9.46 2.25
CA ASP A 609 46.68 -10.57 3.17
C ASP A 609 45.39 -11.30 3.59
N VAL A 610 44.21 -10.78 3.24
CA VAL A 610 42.92 -11.39 3.56
C VAL A 610 42.04 -11.46 2.31
N SER A 611 41.48 -12.64 2.05
CA SER A 611 40.49 -12.83 0.98
C SER A 611 39.18 -13.37 1.53
N GLU A 612 38.11 -13.17 0.77
CA GLU A 612 36.79 -13.76 1.01
C GLU A 612 36.84 -15.30 1.14
N ASP A 613 37.75 -15.96 0.42
CA ASP A 613 37.93 -17.41 0.44
C ASP A 613 38.64 -17.88 1.71
N SER A 614 39.39 -16.99 2.37
CA SER A 614 40.11 -17.28 3.61
C SER A 614 39.25 -17.13 4.87
N HIS A 615 38.08 -16.47 4.77
CA HIS A 615 37.19 -16.23 5.91
C HIS A 615 35.84 -16.93 5.77
N GLU A 616 35.71 -18.06 6.46
CA GLU A 616 34.56 -18.97 6.38
C GLU A 616 33.21 -18.28 6.65
N LEU A 617 33.15 -17.34 7.61
CA LEU A 617 31.91 -16.62 7.92
C LEU A 617 31.45 -15.73 6.75
N THR A 618 32.38 -15.05 6.06
CA THR A 618 32.06 -14.20 4.90
C THR A 618 31.57 -15.06 3.74
N LYS A 619 32.24 -16.19 3.48
CA LYS A 619 31.86 -17.14 2.44
C LYS A 619 30.47 -17.74 2.68
N LYS A 620 30.20 -18.16 3.92
CA LYS A 620 28.89 -18.68 4.34
C LYS A 620 27.80 -17.63 4.12
N LEU A 621 28.01 -16.41 4.58
CA LEU A 621 27.05 -15.31 4.41
C LEU A 621 26.77 -15.03 2.92
N ALA A 622 27.80 -14.98 2.08
CA ALA A 622 27.63 -14.76 0.64
C ALA A 622 26.78 -15.84 -0.03
N ASN A 623 26.99 -17.10 0.35
CA ASN A 623 26.18 -18.22 -0.14
C ASN A 623 24.72 -18.12 0.30
N GLU A 624 24.48 -17.78 1.57
CA GLU A 624 23.13 -17.59 2.12
C GLU A 624 22.42 -16.40 1.45
N VAL A 625 23.09 -15.26 1.31
CA VAL A 625 22.58 -14.07 0.61
C VAL A 625 22.27 -14.37 -0.85
N SER A 626 23.14 -15.13 -1.54
CA SER A 626 22.91 -15.55 -2.92
C SER A 626 21.64 -16.40 -3.05
N ALA A 627 21.46 -17.37 -2.14
CA ALA A 627 20.27 -18.21 -2.12
C ALA A 627 18.99 -17.41 -1.82
N TYR A 628 19.04 -16.45 -0.89
CA TYR A 628 17.90 -15.57 -0.62
C TYR A 628 17.59 -14.64 -1.78
N LEU A 629 18.61 -14.11 -2.48
CA LEU A 629 18.41 -13.27 -3.64
C LEU A 629 17.69 -14.02 -4.76
N GLU A 630 18.10 -15.25 -5.04
CA GLU A 630 17.45 -16.10 -6.05
C GLU A 630 15.99 -16.39 -5.67
N GLN A 631 15.72 -16.73 -4.41
CA GLN A 631 14.36 -16.95 -3.89
C GLN A 631 13.51 -15.67 -3.94
N TYR A 632 14.11 -14.51 -3.64
CA TYR A 632 13.43 -13.21 -3.70
C TYR A 632 12.97 -12.92 -5.13
N ILE A 633 13.87 -13.05 -6.11
CA ILE A 633 13.56 -12.83 -7.53
C ILE A 633 12.46 -13.78 -7.97
N GLU A 634 12.56 -15.07 -7.64
CA GLU A 634 11.54 -16.07 -7.98
C GLU A 634 10.17 -15.71 -7.38
N ALA A 635 10.13 -15.31 -6.10
CA ALA A 635 8.91 -14.91 -5.44
C ALA A 635 8.28 -13.67 -6.11
N MET A 636 9.09 -12.67 -6.44
CA MET A 636 8.63 -11.43 -7.05
C MET A 636 8.16 -11.63 -8.50
N GLU A 637 8.85 -12.44 -9.31
CA GLU A 637 8.38 -12.85 -10.65
C GLU A 637 7.03 -13.55 -10.61
N LYS A 638 6.78 -14.34 -9.55
CA LYS A 638 5.51 -15.03 -9.30
C LYS A 638 4.48 -14.19 -8.54
N VAL A 639 4.77 -12.90 -8.32
CA VAL A 639 3.91 -11.94 -7.61
C VAL A 639 3.55 -12.42 -6.18
N LYS A 640 4.46 -13.15 -5.52
CA LYS A 640 4.38 -13.58 -4.12
C LYS A 640 4.97 -12.50 -3.21
N LEU A 641 4.31 -11.35 -3.17
CA LEU A 641 4.85 -10.12 -2.58
C LEU A 641 5.15 -10.28 -1.08
N LYS A 642 4.26 -10.93 -0.32
CA LYS A 642 4.49 -11.20 1.11
C LYS A 642 5.74 -12.07 1.34
N GLN A 643 5.92 -13.09 0.50
CA GLN A 643 7.08 -13.98 0.58
C GLN A 643 8.37 -13.25 0.18
N GLY A 644 8.33 -12.43 -0.87
CA GLY A 644 9.45 -11.59 -1.29
C GLY A 644 9.92 -10.67 -0.15
N LEU A 645 9.00 -9.96 0.51
CA LEU A 645 9.33 -9.12 1.67
C LEU A 645 9.98 -9.92 2.81
N LYS A 646 9.42 -11.08 3.15
CA LYS A 646 9.96 -11.94 4.21
C LYS A 646 11.39 -12.39 3.88
N ILE A 647 11.65 -12.80 2.64
CA ILE A 647 12.99 -13.22 2.19
C ILE A 647 13.98 -12.05 2.26
N ALA A 648 13.60 -10.86 1.79
CA ALA A 648 14.44 -9.67 1.88
C ALA A 648 14.79 -9.34 3.35
N MET A 649 13.84 -9.45 4.27
CA MET A 649 14.08 -9.23 5.70
C MET A 649 14.97 -10.32 6.34
N SER A 650 14.97 -11.56 5.84
CA SER A 650 15.91 -12.59 6.30
C SER A 650 17.37 -12.20 6.08
N ILE A 651 17.68 -11.49 4.99
CA ILE A 651 19.05 -11.00 4.72
C ILE A 651 19.52 -10.02 5.81
N SER A 652 18.62 -9.21 6.37
CA SER A 652 18.94 -8.33 7.51
C SER A 652 19.28 -9.13 8.76
N SER A 653 18.52 -10.20 9.04
CA SER A 653 18.78 -11.09 10.16
C SER A 653 20.16 -11.76 10.02
N GLU A 654 20.50 -12.20 8.82
CA GLU A 654 21.83 -12.76 8.53
C GLU A 654 22.95 -11.74 8.67
N GLY A 655 22.74 -10.50 8.24
CA GLY A 655 23.67 -9.40 8.48
C GLY A 655 23.92 -9.15 9.97
N ASN A 656 22.86 -9.14 10.80
CA ASN A 656 22.99 -9.00 12.25
C ASN A 656 23.77 -10.16 12.88
N ARG A 657 23.47 -11.41 12.48
CA ARG A 657 24.16 -12.61 12.94
C ARG A 657 25.64 -12.57 12.57
N TYR A 658 25.94 -12.24 11.32
CA TYR A 658 27.31 -12.12 10.82
C TYR A 658 28.15 -11.14 11.63
N LEU A 659 27.63 -9.93 11.90
CA LEU A 659 28.33 -8.95 12.74
C LEU A 659 28.55 -9.46 14.17
N GLN A 660 27.59 -10.20 14.72
CA GLN A 660 27.68 -10.72 16.08
C GLN A 660 28.70 -11.85 16.20
N GLU A 661 28.67 -12.81 15.28
CA GLU A 661 29.60 -13.95 15.23
C GLU A 661 31.03 -13.48 14.91
N ALA A 662 31.20 -12.53 13.99
CA ALA A 662 32.49 -11.97 13.65
C ALA A 662 33.10 -11.12 14.79
N GLN A 663 32.30 -10.65 15.76
CA GLN A 663 32.76 -9.77 16.83
C GLN A 663 33.58 -8.58 16.31
N PHE A 664 33.08 -7.88 15.28
CA PHE A 664 33.83 -6.87 14.51
C PHE A 664 34.50 -5.78 15.36
N TRP A 665 33.92 -5.43 16.51
CA TRP A 665 34.49 -4.46 17.46
C TRP A 665 35.76 -4.95 18.17
N ARG A 666 35.93 -6.26 18.35
CA ARG A 666 37.17 -6.89 18.83
C ARG A 666 38.14 -7.05 17.67
N LEU A 667 37.67 -7.55 16.53
CA LEU A 667 38.50 -7.70 15.32
C LEU A 667 39.19 -6.40 14.93
N TYR A 668 38.53 -5.25 15.03
CA TYR A 668 39.17 -3.97 14.72
C TYR A 668 40.46 -3.71 15.51
N LYS A 669 40.54 -4.19 16.76
CA LYS A 669 41.71 -4.04 17.63
C LYS A 669 42.75 -5.14 17.44
N GLU A 670 42.30 -6.34 17.09
CA GLU A 670 43.13 -7.56 17.07
C GLU A 670 43.63 -7.91 15.66
N ASN A 671 42.77 -7.75 14.65
CA ASN A 671 43.05 -8.04 13.24
C ASN A 671 42.26 -7.06 12.34
N GLN A 672 42.88 -5.90 12.08
CA GLN A 672 42.24 -4.82 11.33
C GLN A 672 41.98 -5.21 9.86
N SER A 673 42.84 -6.03 9.24
CA SER A 673 42.65 -6.51 7.86
C SER A 673 41.36 -7.30 7.73
N LEU A 674 41.12 -8.25 8.65
CA LEU A 674 39.89 -9.04 8.66
C LEU A 674 38.65 -8.18 8.99
N CYS A 675 38.78 -7.22 9.91
CA CYS A 675 37.71 -6.28 10.22
C CYS A 675 37.30 -5.47 8.97
N SER A 676 38.26 -5.06 8.14
CA SER A 676 37.98 -4.33 6.89
C SER A 676 37.16 -5.17 5.91
N LEU A 677 37.49 -6.46 5.72
CA LEU A 677 36.66 -7.39 4.93
C LEU A 677 35.24 -7.50 5.50
N VAL A 678 35.11 -7.69 6.82
CA VAL A 678 33.81 -7.80 7.50
C VAL A 678 32.96 -6.56 7.29
N MET A 679 33.52 -5.37 7.50
CA MET A 679 32.79 -4.11 7.37
C MET A 679 32.44 -3.77 5.93
N LYS A 680 33.35 -4.03 4.98
CA LYS A 680 33.07 -3.81 3.55
C LYS A 680 31.96 -4.74 3.05
N THR A 681 31.96 -6.00 3.49
CA THR A 681 30.88 -6.97 3.22
C THR A 681 29.56 -6.49 3.80
N ALA A 682 29.55 -6.05 5.06
CA ALA A 682 28.34 -5.60 5.74
C ALA A 682 27.72 -4.36 5.08
N VAL A 683 28.54 -3.41 4.61
CA VAL A 683 28.06 -2.24 3.84
C VAL A 683 27.47 -2.64 2.50
N GLY A 684 28.05 -3.63 1.81
CA GLY A 684 27.45 -4.19 0.60
C GLY A 684 26.06 -4.77 0.85
N ILE A 685 25.86 -5.43 2.00
CA ILE A 685 24.54 -5.94 2.41
C ILE A 685 23.57 -4.79 2.73
N VAL A 686 24.03 -3.70 3.36
CA VAL A 686 23.21 -2.50 3.57
C VAL A 686 22.69 -1.94 2.23
N TYR A 687 23.57 -1.82 1.23
CA TYR A 687 23.17 -1.42 -0.12
C TYR A 687 22.16 -2.41 -0.74
N LEU A 688 22.45 -3.71 -0.67
CA LEU A 688 21.59 -4.74 -1.25
C LEU A 688 20.19 -4.72 -0.62
N LEU A 689 20.10 -4.61 0.71
CA LEU A 689 18.83 -4.47 1.42
C LEU A 689 18.04 -3.24 0.96
N ALA A 690 18.71 -2.11 0.74
CA ALA A 690 18.07 -0.91 0.22
C ALA A 690 17.52 -1.12 -1.20
N CYS A 691 18.22 -1.87 -2.07
CA CYS A 691 17.69 -2.26 -3.38
C CYS A 691 16.50 -3.21 -3.27
N LEU A 692 16.61 -4.29 -2.48
CA LEU A 692 15.57 -5.30 -2.34
C LEU A 692 14.30 -4.76 -1.66
N LEU A 693 14.45 -3.79 -0.77
CA LEU A 693 13.33 -3.19 -0.06
C LEU A 693 12.75 -1.97 -0.78
N GLU A 694 13.35 -1.43 -1.85
CA GLU A 694 12.79 -0.27 -2.57
C GLU A 694 11.33 -0.48 -3.05
N PRO A 695 10.96 -1.66 -3.58
CA PRO A 695 9.58 -1.90 -3.98
C PRO A 695 8.59 -1.79 -2.82
N PHE A 696 9.02 -2.16 -1.62
CA PHE A 696 8.19 -2.21 -0.42
C PHE A 696 8.23 -0.90 0.36
N MET A 697 9.45 -0.34 0.51
CA MET A 697 9.73 0.83 1.32
C MET A 697 10.61 1.89 0.62
N PRO A 698 10.10 2.64 -0.36
CA PRO A 698 10.92 3.51 -1.22
C PRO A 698 11.62 4.68 -0.49
N SER A 699 10.96 5.32 0.48
CA SER A 699 11.55 6.43 1.25
C SER A 699 12.61 5.94 2.24
N PHE A 700 12.49 4.70 2.71
CA PHE A 700 13.56 4.05 3.49
C PHE A 700 14.80 3.85 2.62
N THR A 701 14.63 3.35 1.39
CA THR A 701 15.74 3.22 0.43
C THR A 701 16.42 4.56 0.18
N LEU A 702 15.65 5.63 -0.02
CA LEU A 702 16.18 6.97 -0.22
C LEU A 702 17.02 7.44 0.98
N GLU A 703 16.56 7.23 2.21
CA GLU A 703 17.32 7.61 3.40
C GLU A 703 18.59 6.75 3.58
N VAL A 704 18.55 5.45 3.27
CA VAL A 704 19.76 4.61 3.30
C VAL A 704 20.77 5.07 2.25
N PHE A 705 20.33 5.38 1.03
CA PHE A 705 21.22 5.87 -0.03
C PHE A 705 21.82 7.23 0.34
N LYS A 706 21.06 8.12 0.99
CA LYS A 706 21.56 9.37 1.55
C LYS A 706 22.63 9.14 2.62
N GLN A 707 22.44 8.20 3.54
CA GLN A 707 23.45 7.85 4.55
C GLN A 707 24.67 7.14 3.93
N LEU A 708 24.51 6.39 2.84
CA LEU A 708 25.60 5.84 2.04
C LEU A 708 26.27 6.89 1.15
N ASN A 709 25.69 8.09 1.00
CA ASN A 709 26.15 9.13 0.07
C ASN A 709 26.20 8.64 -1.38
N LEU A 710 25.12 7.99 -1.84
CA LEU A 710 24.93 7.51 -3.21
C LEU A 710 23.69 8.15 -3.84
N SER A 711 23.77 8.52 -5.11
CA SER A 711 22.58 8.95 -5.88
C SER A 711 21.72 7.73 -6.23
N VAL A 712 20.41 7.84 -5.96
CA VAL A 712 19.43 6.80 -6.30
C VAL A 712 19.38 6.59 -7.82
N GLU A 713 19.36 7.66 -8.59
CA GLU A 713 19.25 7.62 -10.06
C GLU A 713 20.43 6.90 -10.72
N ALA A 714 21.64 7.11 -10.18
CA ALA A 714 22.85 6.53 -10.73
C ALA A 714 23.11 5.09 -10.23
N HIS A 715 22.72 4.78 -9.00
CA HIS A 715 23.17 3.55 -8.33
C HIS A 715 22.06 2.54 -8.07
N LEU A 716 20.81 2.94 -7.83
CA LEU A 716 19.73 1.99 -7.52
C LEU A 716 19.43 1.10 -8.75
N SER A 717 19.81 -0.17 -8.67
CA SER A 717 19.58 -1.13 -9.76
C SER A 717 19.62 -2.56 -9.22
N LEU A 718 18.80 -3.43 -9.81
CA LEU A 718 18.83 -4.89 -9.63
C LEU A 718 18.68 -5.56 -11.00
N CYS A 719 19.39 -5.05 -12.00
CA CYS A 719 19.22 -5.42 -13.39
C CYS A 719 20.21 -6.51 -13.79
N ASP A 720 19.71 -7.57 -14.44
CA ASP A 720 20.54 -8.68 -14.92
C ASP A 720 21.55 -8.20 -15.97
N GLU A 721 21.13 -7.32 -16.89
CA GLU A 721 21.96 -6.80 -17.99
C GLU A 721 23.17 -6.00 -17.48
N LYS A 722 23.08 -5.41 -16.28
CA LYS A 722 24.18 -4.67 -15.64
C LYS A 722 25.07 -5.55 -14.76
N GLY A 723 24.77 -6.85 -14.65
CA GLY A 723 25.48 -7.76 -13.76
C GLY A 723 25.17 -7.55 -12.28
N ASP A 724 24.09 -6.84 -11.94
CA ASP A 724 23.79 -6.49 -10.54
C ASP A 724 23.52 -7.72 -9.67
N ILE A 725 22.86 -8.75 -10.23
CA ILE A 725 22.55 -9.99 -9.52
C ILE A 725 23.83 -10.75 -9.17
N ASP A 726 24.75 -10.85 -10.12
CA ASP A 726 26.03 -11.53 -9.90
C ASP A 726 26.90 -10.76 -8.90
N ARG A 727 26.96 -9.42 -9.03
CA ARG A 727 27.65 -8.54 -8.08
C ARG A 727 27.07 -8.62 -6.67
N ALA A 728 25.75 -8.78 -6.54
CA ALA A 728 25.10 -8.95 -5.24
C ALA A 728 25.51 -10.25 -4.50
N LYS A 729 26.01 -11.27 -5.22
CA LYS A 729 26.58 -12.49 -4.63
C LYS A 729 27.94 -12.26 -3.98
N ARG A 730 28.59 -11.12 -4.27
CA ARG A 730 29.87 -10.70 -3.71
C ARG A 730 29.72 -9.35 -3.00
N PRO A 731 29.07 -9.30 -1.81
CA PRO A 731 28.74 -8.03 -1.18
C PRO A 731 29.95 -7.10 -0.93
N TRP A 732 31.15 -7.65 -0.74
CA TRP A 732 32.38 -6.88 -0.57
C TRP A 732 32.86 -6.11 -1.81
N GLU A 733 32.29 -6.39 -3.00
CA GLU A 733 32.61 -5.69 -4.25
C GLU A 733 31.63 -4.57 -4.59
N ILE A 734 30.49 -4.50 -3.91
CA ILE A 734 29.37 -3.61 -4.27
C ILE A 734 29.78 -2.14 -4.12
N ILE A 735 30.35 -1.76 -2.98
CA ILE A 735 30.79 -0.39 -2.68
C ILE A 735 32.31 -0.34 -2.68
N SER A 736 32.86 0.57 -3.49
CA SER A 736 34.29 0.74 -3.68
C SER A 736 34.99 1.17 -2.39
N ALA A 737 36.22 0.70 -2.20
CA ALA A 737 37.09 1.18 -1.13
C ALA A 737 37.39 2.68 -1.32
N GLY A 738 37.57 3.41 -0.22
CA GLY A 738 37.81 4.85 -0.25
C GLY A 738 36.54 5.69 -0.44
N HIS A 739 35.38 5.07 -0.71
CA HIS A 739 34.10 5.78 -0.75
C HIS A 739 33.77 6.38 0.62
N ARG A 740 33.31 7.63 0.65
CA ARG A 740 32.97 8.32 1.90
C ARG A 740 31.46 8.34 2.12
N ILE A 741 31.01 7.69 3.20
CA ILE A 741 29.60 7.65 3.57
C ILE A 741 29.14 9.00 4.12
N GLY A 742 27.82 9.21 4.10
CA GLY A 742 27.15 10.33 4.73
C GLY A 742 27.11 10.19 6.25
N LYS A 743 26.25 10.98 6.89
CA LYS A 743 26.05 10.93 8.34
C LYS A 743 25.07 9.81 8.71
N PRO A 744 25.47 8.81 9.53
CA PRO A 744 24.55 7.78 10.00
C PRO A 744 23.51 8.35 10.95
N GLU A 745 22.25 7.95 10.78
CA GLU A 745 21.12 8.35 11.64
C GLU A 745 20.13 7.18 11.83
N PRO A 746 19.46 7.06 12.99
CA PRO A 746 18.43 6.05 13.19
C PRO A 746 17.29 6.16 12.17
N LEU A 747 17.00 5.07 11.47
CA LEU A 747 16.01 5.03 10.38
C LEU A 747 14.57 4.89 10.88
N PHE A 748 14.37 4.29 12.06
CA PHE A 748 13.06 4.07 12.65
C PHE A 748 13.02 4.60 14.08
N LYS A 749 11.83 4.98 14.51
CA LYS A 749 11.54 5.39 15.89
C LYS A 749 10.65 4.35 16.55
N GLU A 750 10.89 4.10 17.81
CA GLU A 750 10.06 3.21 18.62
C GLU A 750 8.64 3.78 18.73
N LEU A 751 7.64 2.91 18.58
CA LEU A 751 6.24 3.22 18.88
C LEU A 751 5.91 2.73 20.29
N LYS A 752 5.53 3.64 21.19
CA LYS A 752 5.29 3.31 22.61
C LYS A 752 3.88 2.80 22.84
N ASP A 753 3.68 2.11 23.95
CA ASP A 753 2.37 1.59 24.36
C ASP A 753 1.32 2.71 24.50
N ASP A 754 1.73 3.88 24.99
CA ASP A 754 0.84 5.05 25.12
C ASP A 754 0.41 5.60 23.75
N ASP A 755 1.28 5.56 22.74
CA ASP A 755 0.96 5.97 21.37
C ASP A 755 -0.05 4.99 20.75
N VAL A 756 0.18 3.68 20.94
CA VAL A 756 -0.73 2.61 20.50
C VAL A 756 -2.12 2.79 21.08
N GLU A 757 -2.22 3.00 22.39
CA GLU A 757 -3.52 3.19 23.05
C GLU A 757 -4.20 4.48 22.60
N THR A 758 -3.42 5.54 22.36
CA THR A 758 -3.92 6.80 21.79
C THR A 758 -4.52 6.58 20.40
N TYR A 759 -3.81 5.88 19.51
CA TYR A 759 -4.31 5.57 18.17
C TYR A 759 -5.51 4.63 18.20
N ARG A 760 -5.51 3.59 19.04
CA ARG A 760 -6.67 2.70 19.23
C ARG A 760 -7.92 3.50 19.60
N LYS A 761 -7.81 4.45 20.54
CA LYS A 761 -8.92 5.32 20.94
C LYS A 761 -9.33 6.30 19.84
N LYS A 762 -8.35 6.94 19.20
CA LYS A 762 -8.55 7.90 18.10
C LYS A 762 -9.33 7.27 16.95
N PHE A 763 -9.01 6.02 16.60
CA PHE A 763 -9.60 5.31 15.47
C PHE A 763 -10.62 4.23 15.88
N ALA A 764 -11.08 4.24 17.13
CA ALA A 764 -12.24 3.45 17.55
C ALA A 764 -13.55 4.08 17.05
N GLY A 765 -14.57 3.25 16.83
CA GLY A 765 -15.89 3.72 16.38
C GLY A 765 -15.91 4.26 14.94
N SER A 766 -17.00 4.92 14.58
CA SER A 766 -17.18 5.55 13.26
C SER A 766 -16.41 6.87 13.15
N GLN A 767 -16.10 7.31 11.93
CA GLN A 767 -15.57 8.65 11.67
C GLN A 767 -16.47 9.77 12.20
N ALA A 768 -17.80 9.59 12.16
CA ALA A 768 -18.74 10.54 12.75
C ALA A 768 -18.57 10.63 14.28
N ASP A 769 -18.44 9.49 14.96
CA ASP A 769 -18.16 9.45 16.41
C ASP A 769 -16.81 10.09 16.76
N ARG A 770 -15.83 10.05 15.85
CA ARG A 770 -14.52 10.68 16.03
C ARG A 770 -14.62 12.20 15.94
N LEU A 771 -15.35 12.72 14.96
CA LEU A 771 -15.56 14.17 14.79
C LEU A 771 -16.23 14.77 16.03
N VAL A 772 -17.32 14.15 16.51
CA VAL A 772 -18.02 14.62 17.73
C VAL A 772 -17.10 14.59 18.96
N ARG A 773 -16.27 13.55 19.12
CA ARG A 773 -15.29 13.49 20.22
C ARG A 773 -14.20 14.55 20.07
N ALA A 774 -13.68 14.76 18.87
CA ALA A 774 -12.65 15.76 18.58
C ALA A 774 -13.17 17.18 18.83
N GLU A 775 -14.40 17.49 18.42
CA GLU A 775 -15.07 18.76 18.72
C GLU A 775 -15.24 18.96 20.23
N ALA A 776 -15.72 17.95 20.96
CA ALA A 776 -15.87 18.02 22.41
C ALA A 776 -14.52 18.17 23.15
N GLU A 777 -13.45 17.55 22.66
CA GLU A 777 -12.09 17.72 23.19
C GLU A 777 -11.52 19.10 22.86
N ALA A 778 -11.72 19.59 21.63
CA ALA A 778 -11.31 20.94 21.22
C ALA A 778 -12.04 22.03 22.03
N GLU A 779 -13.34 21.86 22.31
CA GLU A 779 -14.11 22.74 23.20
C GLU A 779 -13.57 22.72 24.63
N LYS A 780 -13.27 21.53 25.19
CA LYS A 780 -12.65 21.41 26.52
C LYS A 780 -11.29 22.11 26.59
N VAL A 781 -10.45 21.96 25.56
CA VAL A 781 -9.14 22.61 25.47
C VAL A 781 -9.30 24.13 25.31
N ALA A 782 -10.23 24.58 24.48
CA ALA A 782 -10.56 26.00 24.32
C ALA A 782 -11.10 26.62 25.60
N GLU A 783 -11.89 25.88 26.38
CA GLU A 783 -12.42 26.33 27.67
C GLU A 783 -11.36 26.33 28.78
N GLN A 784 -10.44 25.37 28.77
CA GLN A 784 -9.24 25.40 29.62
C GLN A 784 -8.34 26.60 29.28
N LEU A 785 -8.12 26.89 27.99
CA LEU A 785 -7.35 28.07 27.52
C LEU A 785 -8.05 29.41 27.82
N LYS A 786 -9.39 29.44 27.87
CA LYS A 786 -10.16 30.61 28.33
C LYS A 786 -10.03 30.81 29.84
N LYS A 787 -9.95 29.74 30.63
CA LYS A 787 -9.72 29.79 32.08
C LYS A 787 -8.29 30.25 32.45
N THR A 788 -7.31 30.10 31.56
CA THR A 788 -5.92 30.58 31.78
C THR A 788 -5.68 32.06 31.42
N LYS A 789 -6.69 32.83 31.00
CA LYS A 789 -6.56 34.25 30.64
C LYS A 789 -7.21 35.26 31.59
N VAL A 790 -7.59 34.87 32.81
CA VAL A 790 -8.02 35.82 33.84
C VAL A 790 -7.32 35.50 35.17
N SER A 791 -6.16 36.13 35.40
CA SER A 791 -5.71 36.62 36.71
C SER A 791 -4.37 37.33 36.56
N ASP A 792 -4.44 38.63 36.29
CA ASP A 792 -3.36 39.56 36.63
C ASP A 792 -3.93 40.51 37.70
N ASP A 793 -3.08 40.84 38.68
CA ASP A 793 -3.28 41.67 39.89
C ASP A 793 -3.88 41.02 41.16
N ASN A 794 -2.99 40.38 41.96
CA ASN A 794 -2.62 41.01 43.24
C ASN A 794 -1.25 40.54 43.76
N ARG A 795 -0.38 41.51 44.08
CA ARG A 795 1.04 41.33 44.42
C ARG A 795 1.28 41.64 45.91
N LYS A 796 2.27 40.92 46.49
CA LYS A 796 2.99 41.11 47.79
C LYS A 796 2.42 40.27 48.94
N LYS A 797 3.16 39.46 49.71
CA LYS A 797 4.59 39.26 50.08
C LYS A 797 4.65 37.78 50.62
N LYS A 798 5.73 36.99 50.71
CA LYS A 798 7.18 37.19 50.79
C LYS A 798 7.85 35.79 50.75
N SER A 799 9.08 35.74 50.20
CA SER A 799 10.22 34.83 50.50
C SER A 799 10.03 33.31 50.38
N SER A 800 10.92 32.52 49.78
CA SER A 800 12.31 32.73 49.32
C SER A 800 12.72 31.53 48.46
N ALA A 801 13.44 31.80 47.38
CA ALA A 801 14.13 30.79 46.58
C ALA A 801 15.37 30.25 47.29
N LYS A 802 15.66 28.95 47.13
CA LYS A 802 16.99 28.51 46.70
C LYS A 802 16.94 27.10 46.10
N SER A 803 17.36 27.05 44.84
CA SER A 803 17.83 25.89 44.10
C SER A 803 19.12 25.32 44.69
N SER A 804 19.27 23.99 44.65
CA SER A 804 20.47 23.34 44.11
C SER A 804 20.25 21.83 44.01
N ASN A 805 20.47 21.30 42.81
CA ASN A 805 20.74 19.89 42.51
C ASN A 805 21.85 19.34 43.43
N GLU A 806 21.74 18.08 43.86
CA GLU A 806 22.52 16.95 43.31
C GLU A 806 22.35 15.68 44.16
N ALA A 807 22.12 14.58 43.44
CA ALA A 807 22.52 13.21 43.72
C ALA A 807 22.25 12.61 45.11
N LYS A 808 21.33 11.63 45.14
CA LYS A 808 21.72 10.23 45.32
C LYS A 808 20.57 9.26 45.02
N ASN A 809 20.78 8.50 43.95
CA ASN A 809 20.17 7.21 43.68
C ASN A 809 20.22 6.31 44.93
N LYS A 810 19.07 5.76 45.31
CA LYS A 810 18.96 4.37 45.74
C LYS A 810 17.71 3.79 45.09
N ALA A 811 17.94 3.11 43.97
CA ALA A 811 17.02 2.14 43.41
C ALA A 811 16.74 1.08 44.48
N VAL A 812 15.48 0.93 44.86
CA VAL A 812 15.01 -0.33 45.40
C VAL A 812 14.79 -1.21 44.18
N ALA A 813 15.58 -2.27 44.06
CA ALA A 813 15.42 -3.26 43.00
C ALA A 813 13.98 -3.80 43.05
N GLU A 814 13.23 -3.62 41.96
CA GLU A 814 11.98 -4.37 41.79
C GLU A 814 12.33 -5.87 41.70
N PRO A 815 11.63 -6.75 42.43
CA PRO A 815 11.91 -8.18 42.37
C PRO A 815 11.68 -8.70 40.94
N GLU A 816 12.57 -9.60 40.52
CA GLU A 816 12.52 -10.32 39.25
C GLU A 816 11.12 -10.92 39.00
N ILE A 817 10.61 -10.84 37.77
CA ILE A 817 9.31 -11.41 37.43
C ILE A 817 9.49 -12.93 37.31
N THR A 818 8.99 -13.67 38.31
CA THR A 818 9.07 -15.13 38.37
C THR A 818 7.72 -15.81 38.14
N ILE A 819 7.73 -17.03 37.61
CA ILE A 819 6.53 -17.84 37.35
C ILE A 819 5.70 -18.11 38.61
N THR A 820 6.34 -18.13 39.78
CA THR A 820 5.71 -18.33 41.09
C THR A 820 4.75 -17.21 41.50
N ARG A 821 4.72 -16.09 40.75
CA ARG A 821 3.72 -15.02 40.94
C ARG A 821 2.36 -15.36 40.33
N LEU A 822 2.28 -16.32 39.41
CA LEU A 822 1.00 -16.81 38.88
C LEU A 822 0.33 -17.78 39.87
N ASP A 823 -0.97 -17.64 40.04
CA ASP A 823 -1.81 -18.59 40.77
C ASP A 823 -2.43 -19.57 39.78
N ILE A 824 -1.66 -20.59 39.38
CA ILE A 824 -2.15 -21.66 38.51
C ILE A 824 -2.66 -22.81 39.39
N ARG A 825 -3.92 -23.22 39.20
CA ARG A 825 -4.56 -24.27 39.99
C ARG A 825 -5.17 -25.35 39.10
N VAL A 826 -5.35 -26.54 39.67
CA VAL A 826 -6.14 -27.61 39.08
C VAL A 826 -7.62 -27.26 39.20
N GLY A 827 -8.29 -27.00 38.07
CA GLY A 827 -9.72 -26.74 38.00
C GLY A 827 -10.51 -27.94 37.49
N LEU A 828 -11.72 -28.16 38.00
CA LEU A 828 -12.68 -29.14 37.46
C LEU A 828 -13.84 -28.42 36.80
N ILE A 829 -14.05 -28.65 35.50
CA ILE A 829 -15.18 -28.08 34.76
C ILE A 829 -16.47 -28.79 35.20
N LYS A 830 -17.25 -28.14 36.05
CA LYS A 830 -18.55 -28.64 36.56
C LYS A 830 -19.66 -28.48 35.54
N LYS A 831 -19.56 -27.47 34.69
CA LYS A 831 -20.54 -27.18 33.63
C LYS A 831 -19.84 -26.42 32.52
N ALA A 832 -20.07 -26.80 31.27
CA ALA A 832 -19.73 -26.00 30.10
C ALA A 832 -20.99 -25.80 29.25
N GLU A 833 -21.19 -24.59 28.72
CA GLU A 833 -22.29 -24.27 27.81
C GLU A 833 -21.80 -23.31 26.72
N LYS A 834 -22.41 -23.35 25.53
CA LYS A 834 -22.08 -22.37 24.48
C LYS A 834 -22.50 -20.97 24.91
N HIS A 835 -21.65 -19.99 24.64
CA HIS A 835 -21.91 -18.60 24.99
C HIS A 835 -23.13 -18.05 24.20
N PRO A 836 -24.12 -17.44 24.87
CA PRO A 836 -25.39 -17.05 24.23
C PRO A 836 -25.25 -15.93 23.18
N GLY A 837 -24.20 -15.11 23.29
CA GLY A 837 -23.89 -14.02 22.35
C GLY A 837 -22.63 -14.22 21.50
N ALA A 838 -22.06 -15.43 21.44
CA ALA A 838 -20.82 -15.68 20.68
C ALA A 838 -20.67 -17.16 20.26
N ASP A 839 -20.66 -17.42 18.95
CA ASP A 839 -20.67 -18.78 18.38
C ASP A 839 -19.39 -19.59 18.61
N PHE A 840 -18.32 -18.94 19.06
CA PHE A 840 -16.98 -19.51 19.20
C PHE A 840 -16.51 -19.58 20.65
N MET A 841 -17.36 -19.24 21.63
CA MET A 841 -16.99 -19.25 23.04
C MET A 841 -17.83 -20.21 23.88
N TYR A 842 -17.20 -20.82 24.88
CA TYR A 842 -17.88 -21.50 25.98
C TYR A 842 -17.98 -20.58 27.20
N VAL A 843 -18.96 -20.87 28.05
CA VAL A 843 -19.07 -20.35 29.41
C VAL A 843 -18.96 -21.55 30.34
N GLU A 844 -17.88 -21.60 31.11
CA GLU A 844 -17.58 -22.70 32.03
C GLU A 844 -17.78 -22.29 33.49
N GLN A 845 -18.32 -23.21 34.30
CA GLN A 845 -18.29 -23.13 35.76
C GLN A 845 -17.19 -24.07 36.24
N ILE A 846 -16.06 -23.51 36.65
CA ILE A 846 -14.85 -24.27 37.00
C ILE A 846 -14.61 -24.21 38.50
N ASP A 847 -14.66 -25.37 39.15
CA ASP A 847 -14.31 -25.54 40.56
C ASP A 847 -12.78 -25.52 40.69
N VAL A 848 -12.25 -24.50 41.37
CA VAL A 848 -10.81 -24.30 41.61
C VAL A 848 -10.46 -24.44 43.11
N GLY A 849 -11.28 -25.20 43.86
CA GLY A 849 -11.11 -25.40 45.30
C GLY A 849 -11.53 -24.20 46.15
N GLU A 850 -12.40 -23.34 45.61
CA GLU A 850 -13.03 -22.22 46.31
C GLU A 850 -14.47 -22.57 46.70
N GLU A 851 -15.10 -21.77 47.56
CA GLU A 851 -16.48 -22.01 48.03
C GLU A 851 -17.50 -22.03 46.87
N GLN A 852 -17.25 -21.27 45.81
CA GLN A 852 -18.06 -21.24 44.59
C GLN A 852 -17.20 -21.47 43.35
N PRO A 853 -17.69 -22.23 42.35
CA PRO A 853 -17.04 -22.31 41.06
C PRO A 853 -16.88 -20.94 40.41
N ARG A 854 -15.78 -20.73 39.70
CA ARG A 854 -15.54 -19.51 38.93
C ARG A 854 -16.19 -19.61 37.56
N THR A 855 -16.78 -18.51 37.11
CA THR A 855 -17.21 -18.38 35.72
C THR A 855 -16.01 -18.07 34.83
N VAL A 856 -15.75 -18.91 33.85
CA VAL A 856 -14.70 -18.74 32.85
C VAL A 856 -15.35 -18.65 31.47
N VAL A 857 -14.76 -17.86 30.57
CA VAL A 857 -15.21 -17.76 29.18
C VAL A 857 -14.01 -18.06 28.29
N SER A 858 -14.08 -19.15 27.52
CA SER A 858 -12.98 -19.61 26.66
C SER A 858 -13.37 -19.64 25.19
N GLY A 859 -12.39 -19.47 24.28
CA GLY A 859 -12.60 -19.54 22.82
C GLY A 859 -12.52 -20.96 22.23
N LEU A 860 -12.90 -21.99 23.00
CA LEU A 860 -12.55 -23.38 22.67
C LEU A 860 -13.59 -24.12 21.80
N VAL A 861 -14.72 -23.50 21.44
CA VAL A 861 -15.83 -24.15 20.69
C VAL A 861 -15.39 -24.75 19.36
N LYS A 862 -14.45 -24.11 18.67
CA LYS A 862 -13.95 -24.58 17.37
C LYS A 862 -13.00 -25.77 17.47
N TYR A 863 -12.48 -26.03 18.66
CA TYR A 863 -11.36 -26.95 18.87
C TYR A 863 -11.74 -28.16 19.71
N ILE A 864 -12.60 -27.96 20.72
CA ILE A 864 -12.99 -28.99 21.67
C ILE A 864 -14.52 -29.12 21.69
N PRO A 865 -15.07 -30.30 21.33
CA PRO A 865 -16.49 -30.60 21.45
C PRO A 865 -17.01 -30.40 22.88
N LEU A 866 -18.28 -30.02 23.01
CA LEU A 866 -18.87 -29.66 24.31
C LEU A 866 -18.87 -30.84 25.30
N ASP A 867 -19.09 -32.05 24.81
CA ASP A 867 -19.06 -33.30 25.57
C ASP A 867 -17.65 -33.62 26.10
N GLU A 868 -16.60 -33.20 25.41
CA GLU A 868 -15.21 -33.33 25.84
C GLU A 868 -14.75 -32.24 26.83
N MET A 869 -15.56 -31.20 27.06
CA MET A 869 -15.30 -30.16 28.05
C MET A 869 -15.83 -30.53 29.43
N GLN A 870 -16.93 -31.30 29.48
CA GLN A 870 -17.67 -31.56 30.70
C GLN A 870 -16.93 -32.51 31.65
N ASN A 871 -16.90 -32.20 32.95
CA ASN A 871 -16.25 -33.01 34.00
C ASN A 871 -14.74 -33.23 33.78
N ARG A 872 -14.08 -32.34 33.05
CA ARG A 872 -12.64 -32.42 32.75
C ARG A 872 -11.82 -31.62 33.75
N LYS A 873 -10.66 -32.15 34.16
CA LYS A 873 -9.67 -31.41 34.96
C LYS A 873 -8.73 -30.63 34.03
N VAL A 874 -8.46 -29.38 34.36
CA VAL A 874 -7.66 -28.45 33.54
C VAL A 874 -6.77 -27.57 34.43
N CYS A 875 -5.69 -27.02 33.88
CA CYS A 875 -4.90 -26.00 34.57
C CYS A 875 -5.50 -24.60 34.34
N VAL A 876 -5.67 -23.82 35.40
CA VAL A 876 -6.41 -22.53 35.39
C VAL A 876 -5.62 -21.44 36.10
N VAL A 877 -5.43 -20.28 35.45
CA VAL A 877 -4.83 -19.09 36.06
C VAL A 877 -5.89 -18.28 36.80
N CYS A 878 -5.74 -18.15 38.11
CA CYS A 878 -6.76 -17.64 39.04
C CYS A 878 -6.52 -16.21 39.55
N ASN A 879 -5.34 -15.63 39.35
CA ASN A 879 -5.03 -14.28 39.85
C ASN A 879 -4.94 -13.21 38.75
N LEU A 880 -5.55 -13.46 37.59
CA LEU A 880 -5.74 -12.44 36.56
C LEU A 880 -6.91 -11.51 36.92
N LYS A 881 -6.84 -10.25 36.49
CA LYS A 881 -7.97 -9.32 36.65
C LYS A 881 -9.17 -9.83 35.81
N PRO A 882 -10.36 -10.01 36.41
CA PRO A 882 -11.52 -10.45 35.66
C PRO A 882 -11.86 -9.55 34.47
N ALA A 883 -12.18 -10.15 33.33
CA ALA A 883 -12.43 -9.45 32.07
C ALA A 883 -13.83 -9.77 31.53
N ALA A 884 -14.53 -8.78 30.98
CA ALA A 884 -15.81 -8.99 30.32
C ALA A 884 -15.58 -9.46 28.88
N LEU A 885 -15.93 -10.71 28.58
CA LEU A 885 -15.84 -11.31 27.26
C LEU A 885 -17.26 -11.48 26.73
N LYS A 886 -17.60 -10.67 25.70
CA LYS A 886 -18.92 -10.66 25.05
C LYS A 886 -20.11 -10.53 26.03
N GLY A 887 -19.90 -9.76 27.10
CA GLY A 887 -20.93 -9.44 28.10
C GLY A 887 -20.92 -10.32 29.35
N ILE A 888 -20.16 -11.43 29.36
CA ILE A 888 -20.00 -12.30 30.53
C ILE A 888 -18.62 -12.08 31.14
N LYS A 889 -18.56 -11.95 32.47
CA LYS A 889 -17.31 -11.68 33.20
C LYS A 889 -16.56 -12.99 33.44
N SER A 890 -15.43 -13.19 32.76
CA SER A 890 -14.49 -14.28 33.01
C SER A 890 -13.63 -13.96 34.24
N GLN A 891 -13.66 -14.84 35.24
CA GLN A 891 -13.01 -14.67 36.55
C GLN A 891 -11.69 -15.44 36.68
N ALA A 892 -11.35 -16.25 35.67
CA ALA A 892 -10.10 -16.97 35.55
C ALA A 892 -9.85 -17.27 34.05
N MET A 893 -8.76 -17.97 33.75
CA MET A 893 -8.40 -18.36 32.38
C MET A 893 -7.88 -19.79 32.36
N VAL A 894 -8.39 -20.60 31.44
CA VAL A 894 -7.92 -21.98 31.23
C VAL A 894 -6.68 -21.97 30.34
N LEU A 895 -5.67 -22.78 30.68
CA LEU A 895 -4.46 -22.94 29.87
C LEU A 895 -4.65 -23.98 28.76
N ALA A 896 -4.27 -23.62 27.54
CA ALA A 896 -4.30 -24.52 26.39
C ALA A 896 -3.05 -24.37 25.51
N ALA A 897 -2.53 -25.49 25.00
CA ALA A 897 -1.50 -25.49 23.98
C ALA A 897 -2.11 -25.36 22.58
N SER A 898 -1.41 -24.68 21.68
CA SER A 898 -1.77 -24.63 20.26
C SER A 898 -0.60 -25.04 19.38
N ASN A 899 -0.86 -25.65 18.23
CA ASN A 899 0.16 -25.87 17.21
C ASN A 899 0.48 -24.58 16.40
N ASP A 900 1.56 -24.60 15.62
CA ASP A 900 2.11 -23.42 14.93
C ASP A 900 1.14 -22.72 13.97
N ASP A 901 0.25 -23.47 13.33
CA ASP A 901 -0.76 -22.94 12.40
C ASP A 901 -2.12 -22.65 13.07
N HIS A 902 -2.21 -22.82 14.40
CA HIS A 902 -3.42 -22.66 15.21
C HIS A 902 -4.63 -23.51 14.74
N SER A 903 -4.40 -24.56 13.96
CA SER A 903 -5.45 -25.47 13.50
C SER A 903 -5.92 -26.43 14.60
N LYS A 904 -5.09 -26.65 15.64
CA LYS A 904 -5.38 -27.52 16.78
C LYS A 904 -5.06 -26.84 18.10
N VAL A 905 -5.98 -26.96 19.06
CA VAL A 905 -5.82 -26.46 20.43
C VAL A 905 -6.19 -27.57 21.41
N GLU A 906 -5.36 -27.78 22.43
CA GLU A 906 -5.55 -28.81 23.45
C GLU A 906 -5.42 -28.21 24.85
N LEU A 907 -6.25 -28.66 25.79
CA LEU A 907 -6.17 -28.24 27.18
C LEU A 907 -4.90 -28.77 27.85
N VAL A 908 -4.35 -27.97 28.79
CA VAL A 908 -3.30 -28.46 29.69
C VAL A 908 -3.96 -29.23 30.84
N GLU A 909 -3.75 -30.54 30.84
CA GLU A 909 -4.40 -31.48 31.75
C GLU A 909 -3.48 -31.88 32.90
N PRO A 910 -3.91 -31.72 34.16
CA PRO A 910 -3.20 -32.29 35.29
C PRO A 910 -3.46 -33.80 35.40
N PRO A 911 -2.61 -34.57 36.11
CA PRO A 911 -2.83 -35.99 36.36
C PRO A 911 -4.20 -36.27 36.96
N ALA A 912 -4.83 -37.40 36.60
CA ALA A 912 -6.17 -37.76 37.07
C ALA A 912 -6.31 -37.76 38.61
N ALA A 913 -5.24 -38.14 39.33
CA ALA A 913 -5.18 -38.16 40.79
C ALA A 913 -4.91 -36.79 41.44
N ALA A 914 -4.63 -35.73 40.67
CA ALA A 914 -4.39 -34.38 41.21
C ALA A 914 -5.64 -33.83 41.91
N LEU A 915 -5.46 -33.12 43.02
CA LEU A 915 -6.59 -32.61 43.81
C LEU A 915 -7.15 -31.34 43.17
N VAL A 916 -8.49 -31.19 43.17
CA VAL A 916 -9.12 -29.96 42.67
C VAL A 916 -8.78 -28.80 43.60
N GLY A 917 -8.37 -27.67 43.03
CA GLY A 917 -7.88 -26.49 43.72
C GLY A 917 -6.42 -26.53 44.15
N GLU A 918 -5.74 -27.65 43.91
CA GLU A 918 -4.30 -27.75 44.16
C GLU A 918 -3.52 -26.77 43.27
N ARG A 919 -2.53 -26.12 43.86
CA ARG A 919 -1.64 -25.20 43.16
C ARG A 919 -0.62 -25.98 42.32
N VAL A 920 -0.49 -25.61 41.04
CA VAL A 920 0.57 -26.08 40.17
C VAL A 920 1.90 -25.45 40.58
N THR A 921 2.92 -26.28 40.70
CA THR A 921 4.27 -25.93 41.14
C THR A 921 5.27 -26.10 40.00
N PHE A 922 6.45 -25.51 40.16
CA PHE A 922 7.52 -25.52 39.16
C PHE A 922 8.83 -25.87 39.87
N PRO A 923 9.41 -27.07 39.66
CA PRO A 923 10.65 -27.45 40.32
C PRO A 923 11.76 -26.40 40.14
N GLY A 924 12.37 -25.97 41.24
CA GLY A 924 13.42 -24.93 41.22
C GLY A 924 12.92 -23.48 41.27
N TYR A 925 11.62 -23.25 41.28
CA TYR A 925 11.04 -21.92 41.54
C TYR A 925 10.25 -21.93 42.85
N GLU A 926 10.72 -21.16 43.84
CA GLU A 926 10.02 -20.96 45.11
C GLU A 926 9.35 -19.58 45.15
N GLY A 927 8.14 -19.51 45.73
CA GLY A 927 7.42 -18.25 45.88
C GLY A 927 5.90 -18.39 46.01
N ASN A 928 5.26 -17.34 46.52
CA ASN A 928 3.82 -17.25 46.66
C ASN A 928 3.20 -16.47 45.49
N PRO A 929 1.97 -16.79 45.06
CA PRO A 929 1.33 -16.08 43.98
C PRO A 929 0.93 -14.68 44.46
N ASP A 930 0.87 -13.73 43.53
CA ASP A 930 0.25 -12.44 43.81
C ASP A 930 -1.25 -12.65 44.07
N GLU A 931 -1.85 -11.93 45.03
CA GLU A 931 -3.31 -12.00 45.26
C GLU A 931 -4.11 -11.62 44.00
N LEU A 932 -3.64 -10.60 43.28
CA LEU A 932 -4.15 -10.19 41.98
C LEU A 932 -3.02 -9.56 41.16
N LEU A 933 -2.79 -10.07 39.95
CA LEU A 933 -1.77 -9.55 39.05
C LEU A 933 -2.14 -8.15 38.58
N ASN A 934 -1.18 -7.23 38.66
CA ASN A 934 -1.34 -5.88 38.14
C ASN A 934 -1.29 -5.90 36.59
N PRO A 935 -2.38 -5.60 35.87
CA PRO A 935 -2.41 -5.67 34.41
C PRO A 935 -1.40 -4.71 33.74
N LYS A 936 -1.02 -3.62 34.41
CA LYS A 936 -0.03 -2.66 33.90
C LYS A 936 1.40 -3.22 33.88
N LYS A 937 1.68 -4.24 34.71
CA LYS A 937 3.01 -4.86 34.80
C LYS A 937 3.20 -6.02 33.80
N LYS A 938 2.15 -6.39 33.04
CA LYS A 938 2.16 -7.45 32.01
C LYS A 938 2.84 -8.76 32.47
N ILE A 939 2.61 -9.15 33.74
CA ILE A 939 3.35 -10.25 34.39
C ILE A 939 3.05 -11.58 33.69
N PHE A 940 1.78 -11.86 33.40
CA PHE A 940 1.39 -13.10 32.73
C PHE A 940 1.96 -13.14 31.31
N GLU A 941 1.84 -12.07 30.55
CA GLU A 941 2.33 -11.96 29.18
C GLU A 941 3.86 -12.11 29.10
N THR A 942 4.58 -11.59 30.09
CA THR A 942 6.04 -11.75 30.21
C THR A 942 6.45 -13.20 30.48
N LEU A 943 5.66 -13.94 31.26
CA LEU A 943 5.95 -15.32 31.62
C LEU A 943 5.43 -16.32 30.58
N GLN A 944 4.36 -15.97 29.87
CA GLN A 944 3.70 -16.80 28.88
C GLN A 944 4.59 -17.14 27.69
N VAL A 945 5.52 -16.26 27.31
CA VAL A 945 6.45 -16.50 26.20
C VAL A 945 7.30 -17.76 26.39
N ASP A 946 7.51 -18.16 27.64
CA ASP A 946 8.29 -19.34 28.01
C ASP A 946 7.42 -20.56 28.33
N LEU A 947 6.08 -20.43 28.30
CA LEU A 947 5.13 -21.52 28.51
C LEU A 947 4.90 -22.29 27.21
N HIS A 948 5.24 -23.58 27.19
CA HIS A 948 5.12 -24.43 26.01
C HIS A 948 4.98 -25.91 26.41
N SER A 949 4.53 -26.77 25.48
CA SER A 949 4.64 -28.22 25.64
C SER A 949 5.96 -28.73 25.08
N ASN A 950 6.59 -29.72 25.73
CA ASN A 950 7.83 -30.32 25.25
C ASN A 950 7.60 -31.57 24.36
N GLU A 951 8.67 -32.25 23.96
CA GLU A 951 8.62 -33.45 23.10
C GLU A 951 7.88 -34.64 23.76
N GLU A 952 7.90 -34.73 25.09
CA GLU A 952 7.17 -35.73 25.88
C GLU A 952 5.72 -35.31 26.20
N LEU A 953 5.22 -34.25 25.56
CA LEU A 953 3.88 -33.68 25.75
C LEU A 953 3.65 -33.11 27.15
N VAL A 954 4.71 -32.80 27.88
CA VAL A 954 4.65 -32.18 29.21
C VAL A 954 4.57 -30.66 29.05
N ALA A 955 3.67 -30.03 29.80
CA ALA A 955 3.61 -28.57 29.88
C ALA A 955 4.78 -28.03 30.72
N CYS A 956 5.51 -27.06 30.19
CA CYS A 956 6.74 -26.52 30.76
C CYS A 956 6.76 -25.00 30.78
N TYR A 957 7.50 -24.43 31.74
CA TYR A 957 7.97 -23.04 31.76
C TYR A 957 9.51 -23.04 31.72
N LYS A 958 10.14 -22.50 30.67
CA LYS A 958 11.61 -22.56 30.48
C LYS A 958 12.18 -23.98 30.70
N ASP A 959 11.55 -24.98 30.09
CA ASP A 959 11.87 -26.41 30.20
C ASP A 959 11.61 -27.06 31.59
N VAL A 960 11.08 -26.31 32.56
CA VAL A 960 10.68 -26.83 33.87
C VAL A 960 9.21 -27.26 33.85
N PRO A 961 8.88 -28.52 34.22
CA PRO A 961 7.52 -29.03 34.10
C PRO A 961 6.56 -28.38 35.10
N LEU A 962 5.31 -28.20 34.67
CA LEU A 962 4.18 -27.88 35.55
C LEU A 962 3.82 -29.12 36.37
N THR A 963 4.02 -29.10 37.68
CA THR A 963 3.83 -30.25 38.57
C THR A 963 2.72 -30.08 39.60
N THR A 964 2.00 -31.15 39.85
CA THR A 964 1.13 -31.34 41.02
C THR A 964 1.70 -32.46 41.91
N SER A 965 1.12 -32.66 43.08
CA SER A 965 1.40 -33.78 43.98
C SER A 965 1.21 -35.16 43.33
N ALA A 966 0.42 -35.23 42.26
CA ALA A 966 0.12 -36.45 41.52
C ALA A 966 0.99 -36.63 40.24
N GLY A 967 1.87 -35.67 39.91
CA GLY A 967 2.77 -35.75 38.75
C GLY A 967 2.72 -34.52 37.84
N VAL A 968 3.22 -34.68 36.61
CA VAL A 968 3.34 -33.58 35.62
C VAL A 968 2.04 -33.34 34.85
N CYS A 969 1.78 -32.08 34.51
CA CYS A 969 0.67 -31.68 33.64
C CYS A 969 1.06 -31.87 32.17
N LYS A 970 0.13 -32.35 31.35
CA LYS A 970 0.38 -32.74 29.95
C LYS A 970 -0.64 -32.19 28.99
N VAL A 971 -0.30 -32.24 27.71
CA VAL A 971 -1.21 -32.04 26.58
C VAL A 971 -1.36 -33.35 25.81
N SER A 972 -2.39 -33.48 24.98
CA SER A 972 -2.74 -34.77 24.39
C SER A 972 -1.82 -35.18 23.22
N SER A 973 -1.36 -34.23 22.40
CA SER A 973 -0.52 -34.51 21.23
C SER A 973 0.30 -33.33 20.68
N ILE A 974 0.09 -32.10 21.13
CA ILE A 974 0.87 -30.94 20.65
C ILE A 974 2.27 -30.95 21.27
N ARG A 975 3.32 -31.05 20.45
CA ARG A 975 4.74 -30.97 20.87
C ARG A 975 5.31 -29.61 20.48
N GLY A 976 6.10 -29.00 21.37
CA GLY A 976 6.72 -27.69 21.13
C GLY A 976 5.74 -26.52 21.05
N GLY A 977 4.45 -26.74 21.33
CA GLY A 977 3.42 -25.74 21.09
C GLY A 977 3.34 -24.72 22.23
N PRO A 978 3.18 -23.42 21.94
CA PRO A 978 3.01 -22.42 22.98
C PRO A 978 1.73 -22.68 23.79
N ILE A 979 1.82 -22.49 25.11
CA ILE A 979 0.68 -22.59 26.03
C ILE A 979 0.19 -21.18 26.35
N LYS A 980 -1.13 -20.97 26.19
CA LYS A 980 -1.77 -19.67 26.34
C LYS A 980 -2.98 -19.72 27.24
#